data_AF-A0A3M6QW41-F1
#
_entry.id   AF-A0A3M6QW41-F1
#
_cell.length_a   1.000
_cell.length_b   1.000
_cell.length_c   1.000
_cell.angle_alpha   90.00
_cell.angle_beta   90.00
_cell.angle_gamma   90.00
#
_symmetry.space_group_name_H-M   'P 1'
#
loop_
_entity.id
_entity.type
_entity.pdbx_description
1 polymer ?
#
loop_
_entity_poly.entity_id
_entity_poly.type
_entity_poly.pdbx_seq_one_letter_code
_entity_poly.pdbx_strand_id
1 'polypeptide(L)'
;MGTVAGLVLAAHDAEAAARAGDKERAREIMEQWAAEEAGSELGSVVGSAVGTFALGLASLGGVAVSAPVAATVVLGAALLGSIFGADAGANAYRDYMGDKDANGRRDLIDKLSNLLFGVPFDPTALPSDLSYLGDSIERYRVDIDMREVNLQEQARVDVAWRYALRELNTFVVQHIDYARHNADGSLDYDNFSASYWQDKAKMLQWKSEFEARNLAFNRDLDSSHVEGNWRFTDLNPKLVFPGGSAFSLGIDGVGLGGEHQVVFGSHAGGEVTGGGLADRLYGGMGADTLRGGSGSDYLDGGQGHDTYVLSSDDSGVDTIVDIDGDGHLEVDGQSLDGMVFSRPNIPIADNNRAQVYQDSQGQYRLQQLSDDGVWELAARASDGYRVLARLQNWQDGMLGMQLDANAPGVTPEPERFDFYHRAAPVFQHYIGTHAPAGIWVHGSQSHSGQFTGSGHGDVIYTGGGNSNLVYAFGGSDYVQGGEGRDFLIMGVNRSQLDHDEDVAYGGGGSDIIAGGGGNDTLWGDDGSASYLQADAGTDSDDAQTRRGDWISGQAGSDLIYGSAREDVLFGGDGDDTLRGGAGRDLLLGDADYFVGSGAMVIGADQGTAAYQWQADGTVRRLPNGHSEAGVAVPNGQVFRWSWSSSTQDFSLTPGRSFLRSDRLVGAGTDYLDGGAGDDWMAGQTGDDELHGGEGNDVLYGDDAVAMPEGSEGNDRLFAGAGR
;
A
#
# COMPACT_ATOMS: atom_id res chain seq x y z
N MET A 1 -53.35 -34.57 -5.41
CA MET A 1 -54.16 -34.26 -4.21
C MET A 1 -53.35 -34.24 -2.91
N GLY A 2 -52.06 -34.60 -2.88
CA GLY A 2 -51.25 -34.60 -1.64
C GLY A 2 -50.63 -33.26 -1.22
N THR A 3 -50.27 -32.38 -2.17
CA THR A 3 -49.43 -31.19 -1.92
C THR A 3 -50.17 -30.02 -1.27
N VAL A 4 -51.39 -29.71 -1.75
CA VAL A 4 -52.31 -28.73 -1.11
C VAL A 4 -52.68 -29.16 0.31
N ALA A 5 -52.94 -30.47 0.51
CA ALA A 5 -53.29 -31.00 1.82
C ALA A 5 -52.09 -30.95 2.79
N GLY A 6 -50.88 -31.26 2.29
CA GLY A 6 -49.63 -31.13 3.05
C GLY A 6 -49.33 -29.70 3.49
N LEU A 7 -49.48 -28.72 2.59
CA LEU A 7 -49.29 -27.30 2.93
C LEU A 7 -50.28 -26.83 4.00
N VAL A 8 -51.55 -27.22 3.88
CA VAL A 8 -52.61 -26.86 4.86
C VAL A 8 -52.29 -27.43 6.24
N LEU A 9 -51.76 -28.66 6.30
CA LEU A 9 -51.34 -29.30 7.55
C LEU A 9 -50.12 -28.59 8.17
N ALA A 10 -49.06 -28.36 7.38
CA ALA A 10 -47.86 -27.65 7.85
C ALA A 10 -48.19 -26.23 8.33
N ALA A 11 -49.02 -25.50 7.59
CA ALA A 11 -49.46 -24.15 7.96
C ALA A 11 -50.28 -24.13 9.24
N HIS A 12 -51.15 -25.12 9.46
CA HIS A 12 -51.92 -25.25 10.70
C HIS A 12 -51.02 -25.49 11.91
N ASP A 13 -50.03 -26.39 11.78
CA ASP A 13 -49.12 -26.72 12.88
C ASP A 13 -48.15 -25.57 13.19
N ALA A 14 -47.70 -24.84 12.17
CA ALA A 14 -46.92 -23.62 12.33
C ALA A 14 -47.71 -22.50 13.03
N GLU A 15 -48.99 -22.30 12.68
CA GLU A 15 -49.83 -21.31 13.36
C GLU A 15 -50.05 -21.66 14.84
N ALA A 16 -50.19 -22.95 15.16
CA ALA A 16 -50.29 -23.41 16.54
C ALA A 16 -49.04 -23.08 17.36
N ALA A 17 -47.84 -23.26 16.78
CA ALA A 17 -46.56 -22.89 17.40
C ALA A 17 -46.44 -21.37 17.57
N ALA A 18 -46.76 -20.58 16.54
CA ALA A 18 -46.69 -19.12 16.60
C ALA A 18 -47.65 -18.54 17.66
N ARG A 19 -48.87 -19.08 17.78
CA ARG A 19 -49.85 -18.70 18.82
C ARG A 19 -49.39 -19.07 20.23
N ALA A 20 -48.53 -20.09 20.38
CA ALA A 20 -47.91 -20.44 21.64
C ALA A 20 -46.72 -19.53 22.00
N GLY A 21 -46.38 -18.54 21.15
CA GLY A 21 -45.24 -17.65 21.32
C GLY A 21 -43.93 -18.21 20.76
N ASP A 22 -43.96 -19.42 20.19
CA ASP A 22 -42.80 -20.11 19.65
C ASP A 22 -42.67 -19.86 18.13
N LYS A 23 -42.18 -18.66 17.81
CA LYS A 23 -42.03 -18.19 16.42
C LYS A 23 -40.99 -18.99 15.64
N GLU A 24 -39.99 -19.53 16.34
CA GLU A 24 -38.89 -20.30 15.77
C GLU A 24 -39.38 -21.69 15.37
N ARG A 25 -40.16 -22.35 16.23
CA ARG A 25 -40.81 -23.62 15.88
C ARG A 25 -41.81 -23.49 14.74
N ALA A 26 -42.53 -22.36 14.66
CA ALA A 26 -43.45 -22.09 13.55
C ALA A 26 -42.72 -22.00 12.21
N ARG A 27 -41.52 -21.41 12.21
CA ARG A 27 -40.63 -21.32 11.06
C ARG A 27 -40.15 -22.71 10.62
N GLU A 28 -39.59 -23.50 11.54
CA GLU A 28 -39.07 -24.86 11.23
C GLU A 28 -40.08 -25.78 10.52
N ILE A 29 -41.34 -25.78 10.96
CA ILE A 29 -42.40 -26.62 10.39
C ILE A 29 -42.65 -26.28 8.91
N MET A 30 -42.61 -24.99 8.61
CA MET A 30 -42.85 -24.47 7.27
C MET A 30 -41.66 -24.72 6.35
N GLU A 31 -40.44 -24.61 6.87
CA GLU A 31 -39.20 -24.90 6.14
C GLU A 31 -39.11 -26.39 5.75
N GLN A 32 -39.48 -27.30 6.66
CA GLN A 32 -39.55 -28.74 6.39
C GLN A 32 -40.54 -29.09 5.27
N TRP A 33 -41.64 -28.35 5.11
CA TRP A 33 -42.57 -28.59 4.01
C TRP A 33 -42.02 -28.07 2.66
N ALA A 34 -41.42 -26.87 2.62
CA ALA A 34 -40.82 -26.30 1.39
C ALA A 34 -39.80 -27.27 0.77
N ALA A 35 -38.96 -27.78 1.65
CA ALA A 35 -37.97 -28.80 1.41
C ALA A 35 -38.50 -30.06 0.71
N GLU A 36 -39.54 -30.66 1.27
CA GLU A 36 -40.14 -31.89 0.74
C GLU A 36 -40.76 -31.66 -0.65
N GLU A 37 -41.34 -30.47 -0.89
CA GLU A 37 -41.99 -30.13 -2.15
C GLU A 37 -40.98 -29.82 -3.27
N ALA A 38 -39.85 -29.15 -2.95
CA ALA A 38 -38.78 -28.82 -3.89
C ALA A 38 -38.10 -30.06 -4.51
N GLY A 39 -38.12 -31.21 -3.80
CA GLY A 39 -37.56 -32.49 -4.28
C GLY A 39 -38.51 -33.37 -5.09
N SER A 40 -39.74 -32.91 -5.39
CA SER A 40 -40.74 -33.68 -6.14
C SER A 40 -40.70 -33.39 -7.65
N GLU A 41 -41.15 -34.34 -8.51
CA GLU A 41 -41.32 -34.13 -9.97
C GLU A 41 -42.18 -32.89 -10.32
N LEU A 42 -42.93 -32.36 -9.34
CA LEU A 42 -43.80 -31.20 -9.46
C LEU A 42 -43.13 -29.86 -9.12
N GLY A 43 -41.87 -29.83 -8.66
CA GLY A 43 -41.13 -28.59 -8.38
C GLY A 43 -41.05 -27.64 -9.60
N SER A 44 -41.16 -28.18 -10.82
CA SER A 44 -41.25 -27.42 -12.07
C SER A 44 -42.60 -26.69 -12.31
N VAL A 45 -43.65 -27.01 -11.54
CA VAL A 45 -45.02 -26.49 -11.72
C VAL A 45 -45.36 -25.35 -10.74
N VAL A 46 -44.59 -25.22 -9.65
CA VAL A 46 -44.85 -24.25 -8.57
C VAL A 46 -44.74 -22.79 -9.04
N GLY A 47 -43.96 -22.51 -10.09
CA GLY A 47 -43.82 -21.16 -10.68
C GLY A 47 -45.11 -20.51 -11.20
N SER A 48 -46.18 -21.30 -11.43
CA SER A 48 -47.45 -20.81 -11.98
C SER A 48 -48.62 -20.74 -10.98
N ALA A 49 -48.44 -21.24 -9.74
CA ALA A 49 -49.58 -21.54 -8.86
C ALA A 49 -49.65 -20.70 -7.57
N VAL A 50 -48.67 -19.82 -7.31
CA VAL A 50 -48.55 -19.12 -6.01
C VAL A 50 -49.72 -18.20 -5.71
N GLY A 51 -50.21 -17.46 -6.71
CA GLY A 51 -51.42 -16.65 -6.59
C GLY A 51 -52.65 -17.49 -6.24
N THR A 52 -52.77 -18.69 -6.82
CA THR A 52 -53.91 -19.60 -6.63
C THR A 52 -53.90 -20.28 -5.26
N PHE A 53 -52.71 -20.60 -4.73
CA PHE A 53 -52.56 -21.25 -3.42
C PHE A 53 -52.74 -20.28 -2.25
N ALA A 54 -52.18 -19.06 -2.34
CA ALA A 54 -52.36 -18.03 -1.31
C ALA A 54 -53.82 -17.55 -1.22
N LEU A 55 -54.51 -17.40 -2.36
CA LEU A 55 -55.94 -17.07 -2.41
C LEU A 55 -56.84 -18.26 -1.99
N GLY A 56 -56.40 -19.50 -2.26
CA GLY A 56 -57.16 -20.72 -1.95
C GLY A 56 -57.22 -21.05 -0.45
N LEU A 57 -56.15 -20.81 0.30
CA LEU A 57 -56.08 -21.04 1.75
C LEU A 57 -57.06 -20.18 2.56
N ALA A 58 -57.32 -18.95 2.13
CA ALA A 58 -58.34 -18.08 2.73
C ALA A 58 -59.78 -18.61 2.55
N SER A 59 -60.01 -19.51 1.58
CA SER A 59 -61.33 -20.03 1.21
C SER A 59 -61.65 -21.43 1.75
N LEU A 60 -60.65 -22.14 2.30
CA LEU A 60 -60.78 -23.52 2.76
C LEU A 60 -60.58 -23.63 4.28
N GLY A 61 -61.60 -23.19 5.01
CA GLY A 61 -61.86 -23.67 6.37
C GLY A 61 -61.11 -22.99 7.50
N GLY A 62 -61.56 -21.81 7.92
CA GLY A 62 -61.51 -21.31 9.32
C GLY A 62 -60.14 -21.11 10.00
N VAL A 63 -59.04 -21.48 9.35
CA VAL A 63 -57.67 -21.28 9.83
C VAL A 63 -57.16 -19.97 9.25
N ALA A 64 -56.83 -19.01 10.11
CA ALA A 64 -56.27 -17.72 9.71
C ALA A 64 -54.76 -17.87 9.54
N VAL A 65 -54.33 -18.71 8.59
CA VAL A 65 -52.94 -18.71 8.15
C VAL A 65 -52.69 -17.31 7.61
N SER A 66 -51.73 -16.58 8.19
CA SER A 66 -51.30 -15.35 7.57
C SER A 66 -50.75 -15.72 6.19
N ALA A 67 -51.38 -15.19 5.13
CA ALA A 67 -50.93 -15.33 3.74
C ALA A 67 -49.40 -15.17 3.50
N PRO A 68 -48.65 -14.38 4.31
CA PRO A 68 -47.19 -14.30 4.21
C PRO A 68 -46.45 -15.61 4.36
N VAL A 69 -46.77 -16.45 5.35
CA VAL A 69 -46.00 -17.67 5.66
C VAL A 69 -46.15 -18.72 4.54
N ALA A 70 -47.36 -18.87 3.99
CA ALA A 70 -47.60 -19.78 2.87
C ALA A 70 -46.94 -19.29 1.57
N ALA A 71 -46.95 -17.98 1.29
CA ALA A 71 -46.28 -17.42 0.11
C ALA A 71 -44.75 -17.56 0.19
N THR A 72 -44.19 -17.39 1.38
CA THR A 72 -42.75 -17.48 1.69
C THR A 72 -42.15 -18.82 1.29
N VAL A 73 -42.81 -19.88 1.73
CA VAL A 73 -42.31 -21.25 1.63
C VAL A 73 -42.44 -21.76 0.21
N VAL A 74 -43.51 -21.33 -0.47
CA VAL A 74 -43.71 -21.60 -1.89
C VAL A 74 -42.70 -20.84 -2.75
N LEU A 75 -42.33 -19.60 -2.39
CA LEU A 75 -41.27 -18.85 -3.06
C LEU A 75 -39.89 -19.49 -2.82
N GLY A 76 -39.58 -19.89 -1.58
CA GLY A 76 -38.36 -20.63 -1.25
C GLY A 76 -38.24 -21.93 -2.05
N ALA A 77 -39.30 -22.75 -2.08
CA ALA A 77 -39.33 -23.98 -2.88
C ALA A 77 -39.19 -23.74 -4.39
N ALA A 78 -39.80 -22.66 -4.92
CA ALA A 78 -39.67 -22.27 -6.32
C ALA A 78 -38.24 -21.80 -6.67
N LEU A 79 -37.62 -21.00 -5.82
CA LEU A 79 -36.23 -20.55 -5.97
C LEU A 79 -35.28 -21.74 -5.88
N LEU A 80 -35.48 -22.66 -4.92
CA LEU A 80 -34.69 -23.90 -4.81
C LEU A 80 -34.82 -24.80 -6.04
N GLY A 81 -36.05 -24.98 -6.54
CA GLY A 81 -36.30 -25.71 -7.79
C GLY A 81 -35.60 -25.07 -9.00
N SER A 82 -35.48 -23.74 -9.02
CA SER A 82 -34.73 -23.02 -10.06
C SER A 82 -33.21 -23.16 -9.95
N ILE A 83 -32.66 -23.27 -8.72
CA ILE A 83 -31.22 -23.44 -8.47
C ILE A 83 -30.77 -24.87 -8.84
N PHE A 84 -31.50 -25.88 -8.38
CA PHE A 84 -31.04 -27.28 -8.44
C PHE A 84 -31.70 -28.10 -9.57
N GLY A 85 -32.76 -27.59 -10.20
CA GLY A 85 -33.51 -28.33 -11.22
C GLY A 85 -34.34 -29.51 -10.65
N ALA A 86 -35.33 -29.96 -11.42
CA ALA A 86 -36.33 -30.95 -10.97
C ALA A 86 -35.75 -32.33 -10.62
N ASP A 87 -34.62 -32.73 -11.23
CA ASP A 87 -34.03 -34.07 -11.05
C ASP A 87 -32.88 -34.12 -10.03
N ALA A 88 -32.26 -32.98 -9.66
CA ALA A 88 -31.13 -32.92 -8.71
C ALA A 88 -31.49 -32.33 -7.33
N GLY A 89 -32.70 -31.76 -7.19
CA GLY A 89 -33.18 -31.11 -5.97
C GLY A 89 -33.15 -32.00 -4.72
N ALA A 90 -33.49 -33.29 -4.80
CA ALA A 90 -33.60 -34.14 -3.60
C ALA A 90 -32.26 -34.59 -2.98
N ASN A 91 -31.19 -34.72 -3.78
CA ASN A 91 -29.85 -35.08 -3.28
C ASN A 91 -29.05 -33.84 -2.90
N ALA A 92 -29.13 -32.76 -3.69
CA ALA A 92 -28.59 -31.46 -3.30
C ALA A 92 -29.27 -30.95 -2.01
N TYR A 93 -30.59 -31.13 -1.86
CA TYR A 93 -31.30 -30.84 -0.62
C TYR A 93 -30.72 -31.61 0.58
N ARG A 94 -30.50 -32.93 0.47
CA ARG A 94 -29.96 -33.73 1.60
C ARG A 94 -28.51 -33.39 1.95
N ASP A 95 -27.70 -32.99 0.98
CA ASP A 95 -26.30 -32.62 1.17
C ASP A 95 -26.10 -31.16 1.65
N TYR A 96 -27.08 -30.27 1.39
CA TYR A 96 -27.04 -28.83 1.72
C TYR A 96 -28.03 -28.38 2.82
N MET A 97 -29.06 -29.16 3.17
CA MET A 97 -30.17 -28.77 4.09
C MET A 97 -30.35 -29.71 5.30
N GLY A 98 -29.51 -30.73 5.45
CA GLY A 98 -29.51 -31.51 6.69
C GLY A 98 -28.95 -30.65 7.82
N ASP A 99 -29.71 -30.51 8.92
CA ASP A 99 -29.21 -30.03 10.22
C ASP A 99 -27.80 -30.59 10.44
N LYS A 100 -26.85 -29.66 10.45
CA LYS A 100 -25.50 -29.90 10.90
C LYS A 100 -25.14 -28.80 11.87
N ASP A 101 -25.86 -28.76 12.97
CA ASP A 101 -25.56 -27.96 14.17
C ASP A 101 -24.27 -28.43 14.88
N ALA A 102 -23.32 -28.99 14.12
CA ALA A 102 -21.97 -29.34 14.51
C ALA A 102 -20.91 -29.03 13.42
N ASN A 103 -21.25 -28.45 12.26
CA ASN A 103 -20.26 -28.16 11.20
C ASN A 103 -20.29 -26.74 10.57
N GLY A 104 -21.18 -25.85 11.00
CA GLY A 104 -21.16 -24.43 10.61
C GLY A 104 -21.67 -24.08 9.21
N ARG A 105 -22.44 -24.96 8.57
CA ARG A 105 -23.22 -24.59 7.38
C ARG A 105 -24.53 -23.94 7.83
N ARG A 106 -24.72 -22.65 7.58
CA ARG A 106 -26.06 -22.04 7.62
C ARG A 106 -26.89 -22.66 6.50
N ASP A 107 -28.08 -23.15 6.81
CA ASP A 107 -29.01 -23.74 5.86
C ASP A 107 -29.47 -22.67 4.83
N LEU A 108 -29.63 -23.12 3.59
CA LEU A 108 -30.00 -22.26 2.47
C LEU A 108 -31.40 -21.65 2.66
N ILE A 109 -32.30 -22.35 3.36
CA ILE A 109 -33.64 -21.87 3.67
C ILE A 109 -33.57 -20.70 4.65
N ASP A 110 -32.75 -20.76 5.70
CA ASP A 110 -32.58 -19.62 6.61
C ASP A 110 -32.03 -18.39 5.92
N LYS A 111 -31.07 -18.59 5.02
CA LYS A 111 -30.48 -17.50 4.24
C LYS A 111 -31.51 -16.85 3.32
N LEU A 112 -32.32 -17.65 2.63
CA LEU A 112 -33.42 -17.17 1.77
C LEU A 112 -34.52 -16.49 2.60
N SER A 113 -34.89 -17.04 3.74
CA SER A 113 -35.87 -16.48 4.67
C SER A 113 -35.41 -15.12 5.19
N ASN A 114 -34.18 -15.05 5.71
CA ASN A 114 -33.60 -13.79 6.16
C ASN A 114 -33.54 -12.76 5.03
N LEU A 115 -33.11 -13.15 3.83
CA LEU A 115 -33.07 -12.27 2.66
C LEU A 115 -34.47 -11.73 2.27
N LEU A 116 -35.50 -12.56 2.34
CA LEU A 116 -36.84 -12.14 1.89
C LEU A 116 -37.53 -11.24 2.92
N PHE A 117 -37.35 -11.49 4.22
CA PHE A 117 -38.16 -10.85 5.28
C PHE A 117 -37.39 -9.95 6.23
N GLY A 118 -36.07 -10.03 6.27
CA GLY A 118 -35.26 -9.35 7.29
C GLY A 118 -35.39 -9.99 8.67
N VAL A 119 -34.61 -9.48 9.61
CA VAL A 119 -34.60 -9.93 11.02
C VAL A 119 -34.90 -8.73 11.93
N PRO A 120 -35.88 -8.82 12.84
CA PRO A 120 -36.69 -10.00 13.18
C PRO A 120 -37.85 -10.26 12.20
N PHE A 121 -38.12 -11.54 11.94
CA PHE A 121 -39.22 -12.01 11.09
C PHE A 121 -40.60 -11.61 11.66
N ASP A 122 -41.42 -10.93 10.86
CA ASP A 122 -42.82 -10.67 11.15
C ASP A 122 -43.72 -11.62 10.34
N PRO A 123 -44.31 -12.66 10.98
CA PRO A 123 -45.16 -13.63 10.27
C PRO A 123 -46.48 -13.03 9.79
N THR A 124 -46.81 -11.78 10.15
CA THR A 124 -48.12 -11.17 9.86
C THR A 124 -48.12 -10.22 8.66
N ALA A 125 -46.96 -9.86 8.11
CA ALA A 125 -46.85 -8.93 7.00
C ALA A 125 -46.01 -9.49 5.85
N LEU A 126 -46.51 -9.35 4.61
CA LEU A 126 -45.70 -9.57 3.40
C LEU A 126 -44.97 -8.27 3.06
N PRO A 127 -43.66 -8.30 2.79
CA PRO A 127 -42.97 -7.17 2.23
C PRO A 127 -43.59 -6.71 0.89
N SER A 128 -43.51 -5.42 0.61
CA SER A 128 -44.22 -4.80 -0.53
C SER A 128 -43.74 -5.26 -1.90
N ASP A 129 -42.46 -5.57 -2.07
CA ASP A 129 -41.90 -6.20 -3.26
C ASP A 129 -42.45 -7.63 -3.48
N LEU A 130 -42.81 -8.33 -2.39
CA LEU A 130 -43.45 -9.64 -2.42
C LEU A 130 -45.00 -9.57 -2.46
N SER A 131 -45.59 -8.38 -2.34
CA SER A 131 -47.05 -8.19 -2.29
C SER A 131 -47.76 -8.36 -3.64
N TYR A 132 -47.00 -8.32 -4.75
CA TYR A 132 -47.49 -8.39 -6.14
C TYR A 132 -47.19 -9.75 -6.83
N LEU A 133 -47.22 -10.86 -6.10
CA LEU A 133 -47.04 -12.23 -6.64
C LEU A 133 -48.10 -12.68 -7.68
N GLY A 134 -48.98 -11.78 -8.12
CA GLY A 134 -50.10 -12.06 -9.03
C GLY A 134 -49.72 -12.25 -10.51
N ASP A 135 -48.53 -11.80 -10.97
CA ASP A 135 -48.28 -11.70 -12.42
C ASP A 135 -47.11 -12.54 -13.00
N SER A 136 -46.10 -12.98 -12.23
CA SER A 136 -45.18 -14.09 -12.60
C SER A 136 -43.97 -14.17 -11.66
N ILE A 137 -43.61 -15.40 -11.24
CA ILE A 137 -42.37 -15.70 -10.50
C ILE A 137 -41.11 -15.54 -11.36
N GLU A 138 -41.26 -15.51 -12.69
CA GLU A 138 -40.19 -15.29 -13.67
C GLU A 138 -39.42 -13.96 -13.49
N ARG A 139 -39.89 -13.04 -12.62
CA ARG A 139 -39.18 -11.80 -12.29
C ARG A 139 -37.99 -12.01 -11.37
N TYR A 140 -37.96 -13.04 -10.54
CA TYR A 140 -36.84 -13.30 -9.64
C TYR A 140 -35.80 -14.15 -10.37
N ARG A 141 -34.57 -13.67 -10.43
CA ARG A 141 -33.44 -14.40 -11.01
C ARG A 141 -32.51 -14.82 -9.90
N VAL A 142 -32.15 -16.10 -9.91
CA VAL A 142 -31.06 -16.61 -9.07
C VAL A 142 -29.83 -16.78 -9.93
N ASP A 143 -28.74 -16.15 -9.51
CA ASP A 143 -27.42 -16.36 -10.09
C ASP A 143 -26.58 -17.20 -9.13
N ILE A 144 -25.83 -18.15 -9.69
CA ILE A 144 -24.92 -19.07 -8.99
C ILE A 144 -23.50 -19.01 -9.55
N ASP A 145 -23.24 -18.11 -10.51
CA ASP A 145 -21.92 -17.93 -11.09
C ASP A 145 -21.00 -17.15 -10.14
N MET A 146 -20.27 -17.88 -9.30
CA MET A 146 -19.37 -17.34 -8.27
C MET A 146 -17.95 -17.08 -8.78
N ARG A 147 -17.78 -16.62 -10.03
CA ARG A 147 -16.46 -16.24 -10.58
C ARG A 147 -16.02 -14.85 -10.09
N GLU A 148 -14.77 -14.68 -9.67
CA GLU A 148 -14.23 -13.49 -8.98
C GLU A 148 -14.48 -12.21 -9.79
N VAL A 149 -14.05 -12.23 -11.05
CA VAL A 149 -14.22 -11.12 -11.99
C VAL A 149 -15.69 -10.74 -12.18
N ASN A 150 -16.61 -11.73 -12.14
CA ASN A 150 -18.04 -11.46 -12.20
C ASN A 150 -18.52 -10.84 -10.87
N LEU A 151 -18.12 -11.40 -9.72
CA LEU A 151 -18.50 -10.93 -8.40
C LEU A 151 -18.10 -9.47 -8.16
N GLN A 152 -16.85 -9.09 -8.45
CA GLN A 152 -16.34 -7.75 -8.19
C GLN A 152 -17.05 -6.68 -9.04
N GLU A 153 -17.17 -6.92 -10.36
CA GLU A 153 -17.83 -5.98 -11.27
C GLU A 153 -19.32 -5.81 -10.96
N GLN A 154 -20.00 -6.90 -10.59
CA GLN A 154 -21.41 -6.84 -10.23
C GLN A 154 -21.62 -6.17 -8.86
N ALA A 155 -20.78 -6.47 -7.88
CA ALA A 155 -20.83 -5.83 -6.57
C ALA A 155 -20.62 -4.32 -6.64
N ARG A 156 -19.95 -3.79 -7.67
CA ARG A 156 -19.83 -2.35 -7.91
C ARG A 156 -21.18 -1.69 -8.24
N VAL A 157 -22.05 -2.38 -8.99
CA VAL A 157 -23.26 -1.77 -9.57
C VAL A 157 -24.57 -2.30 -8.98
N ASP A 158 -24.57 -3.44 -8.29
CA ASP A 158 -25.78 -4.12 -7.83
C ASP A 158 -25.67 -4.55 -6.36
N VAL A 159 -26.59 -4.04 -5.54
CA VAL A 159 -26.69 -4.29 -4.10
C VAL A 159 -26.96 -5.76 -3.76
N ALA A 160 -27.58 -6.51 -4.68
CA ALA A 160 -27.85 -7.93 -4.47
C ALA A 160 -26.54 -8.73 -4.34
N TRP A 161 -25.54 -8.37 -5.13
CA TRP A 161 -24.22 -8.99 -5.10
C TRP A 161 -23.46 -8.59 -3.83
N ARG A 162 -23.53 -7.31 -3.41
CA ARG A 162 -22.95 -6.87 -2.13
C ARG A 162 -23.56 -7.59 -0.94
N TYR A 163 -24.87 -7.82 -0.93
CA TYR A 163 -25.52 -8.62 0.12
C TYR A 163 -25.01 -10.06 0.13
N ALA A 164 -24.81 -10.66 -1.04
CA ALA A 164 -24.27 -12.02 -1.12
C ALA A 164 -22.85 -12.11 -0.58
N LEU A 165 -22.00 -11.12 -0.86
CA LEU A 165 -20.65 -11.02 -0.28
C LEU A 165 -20.69 -10.84 1.24
N ARG A 166 -21.50 -9.91 1.76
CA ARG A 166 -21.62 -9.64 3.20
C ARG A 166 -22.08 -10.87 4.00
N GLU A 167 -23.03 -11.64 3.46
CA GLU A 167 -23.59 -12.83 4.13
C GLU A 167 -22.90 -14.14 3.74
N LEU A 168 -21.87 -14.09 2.89
CA LEU A 168 -21.19 -15.24 2.28
C LEU A 168 -22.20 -16.24 1.66
N ASN A 169 -23.14 -15.72 0.86
CA ASN A 169 -24.12 -16.50 0.11
C ASN A 169 -23.57 -16.89 -1.26
N THR A 170 -23.49 -18.19 -1.52
CA THR A 170 -23.04 -18.77 -2.80
C THR A 170 -24.14 -18.73 -3.87
N PHE A 171 -25.04 -17.74 -3.77
CA PHE A 171 -26.11 -17.43 -4.70
C PHE A 171 -26.51 -15.97 -4.53
N VAL A 172 -27.05 -15.38 -5.59
CA VAL A 172 -27.59 -14.01 -5.61
C VAL A 172 -29.05 -14.08 -6.04
N VAL A 173 -29.93 -13.36 -5.34
CA VAL A 173 -31.33 -13.21 -5.78
C VAL A 173 -31.57 -11.77 -6.21
N GLN A 174 -31.77 -11.58 -7.51
CA GLN A 174 -32.01 -10.27 -8.10
C GLN A 174 -33.49 -9.90 -8.04
N HIS A 175 -33.78 -8.60 -8.17
CA HIS A 175 -35.13 -8.03 -8.18
C HIS A 175 -35.89 -8.14 -6.84
N ILE A 176 -35.15 -8.23 -5.73
CA ILE A 176 -35.63 -8.03 -4.35
C ILE A 176 -35.28 -6.61 -3.90
N ASP A 177 -36.09 -6.01 -3.04
CA ASP A 177 -35.75 -4.74 -2.40
C ASP A 177 -34.82 -4.94 -1.20
N TYR A 178 -33.53 -4.68 -1.42
CA TYR A 178 -32.47 -4.80 -0.42
C TYR A 178 -32.38 -3.59 0.53
N ALA A 179 -33.19 -2.54 0.37
CA ALA A 179 -33.14 -1.39 1.28
C ALA A 179 -33.42 -1.79 2.74
N ARG A 180 -34.23 -2.84 2.95
CA ARG A 180 -34.50 -3.42 4.29
C ARG A 180 -33.28 -4.04 4.96
N HIS A 181 -32.25 -4.38 4.17
CA HIS A 181 -31.00 -5.00 4.63
C HIS A 181 -29.83 -4.02 4.67
N ASN A 182 -30.06 -2.77 4.30
CA ASN A 182 -29.04 -1.73 4.19
C ASN A 182 -29.37 -0.50 5.05
N ALA A 183 -30.13 -0.68 6.12
CA ALA A 183 -30.49 0.43 7.00
C ALA A 183 -29.27 1.02 7.74
N ASP A 184 -28.20 0.24 7.84
CA ASP A 184 -26.90 0.58 8.44
C ASP A 184 -25.85 1.03 7.41
N GLY A 185 -26.17 1.06 6.11
CA GLY A 185 -25.21 1.39 5.06
C GLY A 185 -24.20 0.27 4.75
N SER A 186 -24.37 -0.91 5.35
CA SER A 186 -23.47 -2.08 5.20
C SER A 186 -23.34 -2.65 3.79
N LEU A 187 -24.21 -2.22 2.88
CA LEU A 187 -24.25 -2.61 1.47
C LEU A 187 -24.00 -1.41 0.54
N ASP A 188 -23.61 -0.27 1.07
CA ASP A 188 -23.18 0.87 0.26
C ASP A 188 -21.73 0.62 -0.19
N TYR A 189 -21.49 0.70 -1.49
CA TYR A 189 -20.21 0.30 -2.08
C TYR A 189 -19.07 1.21 -1.60
N ASP A 190 -19.33 2.51 -1.52
CA ASP A 190 -18.34 3.56 -1.21
C ASP A 190 -17.91 3.56 0.27
N ASN A 191 -18.59 2.79 1.14
CA ASN A 191 -18.20 2.63 2.55
C ASN A 191 -17.02 1.65 2.74
N PHE A 192 -16.57 0.97 1.67
CA PHE A 192 -15.51 -0.03 1.74
C PHE A 192 -14.57 0.13 0.55
N SER A 193 -13.29 -0.20 0.74
CA SER A 193 -12.32 -0.13 -0.35
C SER A 193 -12.61 -1.14 -1.46
N ALA A 194 -12.03 -0.90 -2.65
CA ALA A 194 -12.08 -1.88 -3.73
C ALA A 194 -11.42 -3.22 -3.35
N SER A 195 -10.36 -3.16 -2.55
CA SER A 195 -9.63 -4.33 -2.04
C SER A 195 -10.48 -5.16 -1.08
N TYR A 196 -11.25 -4.52 -0.20
CA TYR A 196 -12.23 -5.21 0.65
C TYR A 196 -13.17 -6.08 -0.19
N TRP A 197 -13.78 -5.50 -1.23
CA TRP A 197 -14.73 -6.22 -2.08
C TRP A 197 -14.08 -7.34 -2.88
N GLN A 198 -12.85 -7.14 -3.35
CA GLN A 198 -12.08 -8.14 -4.07
C GLN A 198 -11.80 -9.37 -3.19
N ASP A 199 -11.25 -9.17 -2.00
CA ASP A 199 -10.95 -10.27 -1.09
C ASP A 199 -12.22 -10.94 -0.56
N LYS A 200 -13.30 -10.17 -0.38
CA LYS A 200 -14.59 -10.75 0.01
C LYS A 200 -15.16 -11.65 -1.08
N ALA A 201 -15.00 -11.26 -2.34
CA ALA A 201 -15.35 -12.09 -3.48
C ALA A 201 -14.53 -13.39 -3.48
N LYS A 202 -13.20 -13.28 -3.31
CA LYS A 202 -12.29 -14.44 -3.22
C LYS A 202 -12.66 -15.40 -2.09
N MET A 203 -12.99 -14.88 -0.90
CA MET A 203 -13.49 -15.69 0.22
C MET A 203 -14.77 -16.45 -0.14
N LEU A 204 -15.73 -15.79 -0.80
CA LEU A 204 -16.97 -16.43 -1.25
C LEU A 204 -16.71 -17.52 -2.30
N GLN A 205 -15.74 -17.32 -3.20
CA GLN A 205 -15.34 -18.36 -4.16
C GLN A 205 -14.77 -19.59 -3.46
N TRP A 206 -13.87 -19.40 -2.50
CA TRP A 206 -13.32 -20.50 -1.73
C TRP A 206 -14.43 -21.27 -1.01
N LYS A 207 -15.35 -20.54 -0.37
CA LYS A 207 -16.52 -21.16 0.23
C LYS A 207 -17.33 -22.00 -0.79
N SER A 208 -17.52 -21.48 -2.01
CA SER A 208 -18.20 -22.20 -3.10
C SER A 208 -17.45 -23.48 -3.50
N GLU A 209 -16.12 -23.47 -3.55
CA GLU A 209 -15.30 -24.65 -3.84
C GLU A 209 -15.39 -25.70 -2.74
N PHE A 210 -15.35 -25.30 -1.47
CA PHE A 210 -15.58 -26.19 -0.34
C PHE A 210 -16.95 -26.87 -0.42
N GLU A 211 -18.00 -26.11 -0.73
CA GLU A 211 -19.36 -26.62 -0.88
C GLU A 211 -19.48 -27.58 -2.07
N ALA A 212 -18.93 -27.22 -3.23
CA ALA A 212 -18.93 -28.04 -4.44
C ALA A 212 -18.21 -29.39 -4.24
N ARG A 213 -17.15 -29.41 -3.43
CA ARG A 213 -16.39 -30.64 -3.07
C ARG A 213 -16.94 -31.35 -1.84
N ASN A 214 -17.99 -30.81 -1.23
CA ASN A 214 -18.58 -31.29 0.03
C ASN A 214 -17.56 -31.41 1.18
N LEU A 215 -16.62 -30.48 1.26
CA LEU A 215 -15.61 -30.40 2.31
C LEU A 215 -16.17 -29.73 3.57
N ALA A 216 -15.58 -30.03 4.72
CA ALA A 216 -15.87 -29.32 5.96
C ALA A 216 -15.01 -28.05 6.01
N PHE A 217 -15.60 -26.92 6.41
CA PHE A 217 -14.91 -25.61 6.44
C PHE A 217 -13.80 -25.52 7.50
N ASN A 218 -13.78 -26.44 8.48
CA ASN A 218 -12.73 -26.53 9.49
C ASN A 218 -11.53 -27.39 9.05
N ARG A 219 -11.41 -27.68 7.76
CA ARG A 219 -10.26 -28.36 7.16
C ARG A 219 -9.65 -27.44 6.11
N ASP A 220 -8.36 -27.57 5.91
CA ASP A 220 -7.69 -26.79 4.88
C ASP A 220 -7.89 -27.45 3.51
N LEU A 221 -7.96 -26.60 2.47
CA LEU A 221 -8.10 -27.00 1.08
C LEU A 221 -6.75 -26.97 0.40
N ASP A 222 -6.19 -28.14 0.09
CA ASP A 222 -4.99 -28.26 -0.72
C ASP A 222 -5.23 -27.69 -2.14
N SER A 223 -4.41 -26.73 -2.55
CA SER A 223 -4.48 -26.09 -3.87
C SER A 223 -3.08 -25.87 -4.46
N SER A 224 -2.80 -26.50 -5.60
CA SER A 224 -1.55 -26.27 -6.34
C SER A 224 -1.53 -24.99 -7.18
N HIS A 225 -2.57 -24.17 -7.08
CA HIS A 225 -2.76 -22.97 -7.92
C HIS A 225 -2.60 -21.67 -7.14
N VAL A 226 -2.31 -21.77 -5.84
CA VAL A 226 -2.14 -20.64 -4.93
C VAL A 226 -0.76 -20.76 -4.32
N GLU A 227 -0.05 -19.66 -4.26
CA GLU A 227 1.24 -19.58 -3.59
C GLU A 227 1.05 -19.23 -2.11
N GLY A 228 1.78 -19.92 -1.24
CA GLY A 228 1.68 -19.78 0.22
C GLY A 228 0.39 -20.36 0.81
N ASN A 229 0.33 -20.45 2.15
CA ASN A 229 -0.89 -20.86 2.86
C ASN A 229 -1.68 -19.63 3.28
N TRP A 230 -3.00 -19.69 3.18
CA TRP A 230 -3.89 -18.55 3.42
C TRP A 230 -5.05 -18.94 4.34
N ARG A 231 -5.40 -18.04 5.26
CA ARG A 231 -6.61 -18.14 6.09
C ARG A 231 -7.51 -16.92 5.90
N PHE A 232 -8.70 -17.16 5.38
CA PHE A 232 -9.75 -16.15 5.31
C PHE A 232 -10.63 -16.24 6.55
N THR A 233 -10.81 -15.15 7.30
CA THR A 233 -11.62 -15.10 8.53
C THR A 233 -12.62 -13.96 8.46
N ASP A 234 -13.86 -14.22 8.86
CA ASP A 234 -14.91 -13.21 8.99
C ASP A 234 -15.39 -13.13 10.44
N LEU A 235 -15.15 -11.99 11.08
CA LEU A 235 -15.45 -11.72 12.48
C LEU A 235 -16.90 -11.26 12.72
N ASN A 236 -17.74 -11.25 11.68
CA ASN A 236 -19.16 -10.96 11.85
C ASN A 236 -19.78 -11.97 12.85
N PRO A 237 -20.34 -11.50 13.99
CA PRO A 237 -20.83 -12.39 15.04
C PRO A 237 -22.02 -13.24 14.61
N LYS A 238 -22.66 -12.91 13.48
CA LYS A 238 -23.67 -13.77 12.88
C LYS A 238 -23.03 -14.98 12.19
N LEU A 239 -21.82 -14.85 11.66
CA LEU A 239 -21.07 -15.87 10.90
C LEU A 239 -20.09 -16.59 11.84
N VAL A 240 -20.62 -17.47 12.69
CA VAL A 240 -19.80 -18.25 13.64
C VAL A 240 -19.98 -19.75 13.46
N PHE A 241 -18.91 -20.51 13.70
CA PHE A 241 -18.98 -21.97 13.82
C PHE A 241 -19.72 -22.37 15.11
N PRO A 242 -20.28 -23.60 15.17
CA PRO A 242 -20.79 -24.17 16.41
C PRO A 242 -19.70 -24.17 17.49
N GLY A 243 -19.97 -23.49 18.60
CA GLY A 243 -18.96 -23.21 19.65
C GLY A 243 -18.53 -21.75 19.73
N GLY A 244 -18.95 -20.89 18.79
CA GLY A 244 -18.83 -19.44 18.86
C GLY A 244 -17.55 -18.84 18.27
N SER A 245 -16.68 -19.65 17.65
CA SER A 245 -15.52 -19.14 16.90
C SER A 245 -15.95 -18.50 15.58
N ALA A 246 -15.23 -17.48 15.13
CA ALA A 246 -15.44 -16.83 13.84
C ALA A 246 -15.41 -17.83 12.67
N PHE A 247 -16.12 -17.52 11.59
CA PHE A 247 -16.07 -18.31 10.37
C PHE A 247 -14.73 -18.13 9.67
N SER A 248 -14.07 -19.23 9.35
CA SER A 248 -12.76 -19.21 8.69
C SER A 248 -12.61 -20.32 7.64
N LEU A 249 -11.77 -20.08 6.63
CA LEU A 249 -11.41 -21.01 5.56
C LEU A 249 -9.89 -21.03 5.40
N GLY A 250 -9.27 -22.20 5.52
CA GLY A 250 -7.83 -22.39 5.27
C GLY A 250 -7.57 -22.96 3.87
N ILE A 251 -6.55 -22.43 3.19
CA ILE A 251 -6.11 -22.82 1.85
C ILE A 251 -4.62 -23.15 1.93
N ASP A 252 -4.27 -24.42 1.68
CA ASP A 252 -2.89 -24.89 1.70
C ASP A 252 -2.32 -24.84 0.27
N GLY A 253 -1.46 -23.84 0.02
CA GLY A 253 -0.89 -23.59 -1.30
C GLY A 253 0.41 -24.35 -1.58
N VAL A 254 1.10 -23.92 -2.63
CA VAL A 254 2.47 -24.33 -2.95
C VAL A 254 3.45 -23.22 -2.52
N GLY A 255 4.68 -23.58 -2.14
CA GLY A 255 5.64 -22.58 -1.65
C GLY A 255 5.60 -22.41 -0.13
N LEU A 256 6.14 -21.28 0.35
CA LEU A 256 6.68 -21.03 1.69
C LEU A 256 5.86 -21.54 2.90
N GLY A 257 6.57 -21.82 4.00
CA GLY A 257 6.00 -22.26 5.26
C GLY A 257 5.56 -21.10 6.16
N GLY A 258 4.34 -21.16 6.67
CA GLY A 258 3.66 -20.06 7.38
C GLY A 258 2.26 -19.83 6.77
N GLU A 259 1.42 -19.01 7.39
CA GLU A 259 0.04 -18.78 6.95
C GLU A 259 -0.28 -17.28 6.94
N HIS A 260 -0.54 -16.74 5.74
CA HIS A 260 -1.07 -15.40 5.54
C HIS A 260 -2.54 -15.33 5.95
N GLN A 261 -2.99 -14.19 6.44
CA GLN A 261 -4.34 -13.96 6.92
C GLN A 261 -5.05 -12.90 6.09
N VAL A 262 -6.33 -13.16 5.81
CA VAL A 262 -7.27 -12.18 5.28
C VAL A 262 -8.43 -12.09 6.26
N VAL A 263 -8.49 -11.01 7.04
CA VAL A 263 -9.44 -10.88 8.14
C VAL A 263 -10.41 -9.74 7.87
N PHE A 264 -11.71 -10.07 7.89
CA PHE A 264 -12.78 -9.09 7.81
C PHE A 264 -13.37 -8.86 9.20
N GLY A 265 -13.32 -7.63 9.66
CA GLY A 265 -13.87 -7.15 10.91
C GLY A 265 -15.39 -7.12 10.91
N SER A 266 -15.93 -6.69 12.05
CA SER A 266 -17.36 -6.70 12.28
C SER A 266 -18.01 -5.38 11.84
N HIS A 267 -19.32 -5.25 12.08
CA HIS A 267 -20.04 -4.01 11.80
C HIS A 267 -20.14 -3.05 12.99
N ALA A 268 -19.69 -3.50 14.17
CA ALA A 268 -19.83 -2.75 15.41
C ALA A 268 -18.50 -2.13 15.87
N GLY A 269 -17.44 -2.28 15.09
CA GLY A 269 -16.06 -2.12 15.55
C GLY A 269 -15.55 -3.33 16.33
N GLY A 270 -14.24 -3.41 16.51
CA GLY A 270 -13.58 -4.49 17.23
C GLY A 270 -12.06 -4.49 17.04
N GLU A 271 -11.42 -5.58 17.42
CA GLU A 271 -10.00 -5.80 17.19
C GLU A 271 -9.83 -6.74 16.00
N VAL A 272 -8.99 -6.35 15.04
CA VAL A 272 -8.61 -7.14 13.87
C VAL A 272 -7.10 -7.33 13.91
N THR A 273 -6.65 -8.58 13.97
CA THR A 273 -5.23 -8.90 14.17
C THR A 273 -4.75 -9.90 13.13
N GLY A 274 -3.57 -9.65 12.58
CA GLY A 274 -2.84 -10.55 11.69
C GLY A 274 -1.84 -11.44 12.43
N GLY A 275 -0.79 -11.82 11.72
CA GLY A 275 0.20 -12.83 12.01
C GLY A 275 1.61 -12.27 11.86
N GLY A 276 2.50 -13.04 11.24
CA GLY A 276 3.92 -12.64 11.09
C GLY A 276 4.39 -12.70 9.64
N LEU A 277 3.46 -12.65 8.70
CA LEU A 277 3.66 -12.59 7.25
C LEU A 277 2.76 -11.46 6.73
N ALA A 278 2.94 -11.06 5.47
CA ALA A 278 2.10 -10.04 4.83
C ALA A 278 0.61 -10.44 4.81
N ASP A 279 -0.18 -9.80 5.66
CA ASP A 279 -1.60 -10.05 5.88
C ASP A 279 -2.49 -8.92 5.32
N ARG A 280 -3.80 -9.18 5.25
CA ARG A 280 -4.80 -8.23 4.75
C ARG A 280 -5.94 -8.12 5.75
N LEU A 281 -5.99 -7.00 6.47
CA LEU A 281 -6.93 -6.74 7.55
C LEU A 281 -7.90 -5.63 7.15
N TYR A 282 -9.18 -5.88 7.35
CA TYR A 282 -10.25 -4.94 7.06
C TYR A 282 -11.09 -4.72 8.32
N GLY A 283 -11.18 -3.49 8.86
CA GLY A 283 -12.02 -3.16 10.02
C GLY A 283 -13.51 -3.26 9.69
N GLY A 284 -13.91 -2.59 8.61
CA GLY A 284 -15.27 -2.64 8.07
C GLY A 284 -16.05 -1.40 8.47
N MET A 285 -16.99 -1.52 9.40
CA MET A 285 -17.71 -0.36 9.93
C MET A 285 -17.62 -0.36 11.45
N GLY A 286 -17.54 0.82 12.04
CA GLY A 286 -17.44 1.02 13.48
C GLY A 286 -16.12 1.66 13.85
N ALA A 287 -15.70 1.52 15.10
CA ALA A 287 -14.36 1.94 15.50
C ALA A 287 -13.54 0.68 15.73
N ASP A 288 -12.61 0.41 14.82
CA ASP A 288 -11.78 -0.79 14.80
C ASP A 288 -10.35 -0.49 15.27
N THR A 289 -9.68 -1.51 15.79
CA THR A 289 -8.25 -1.50 16.09
C THR A 289 -7.58 -2.57 15.26
N LEU A 290 -6.74 -2.15 14.30
CA LEU A 290 -6.04 -3.00 13.37
C LEU A 290 -4.59 -3.17 13.83
N ARG A 291 -4.16 -4.43 13.98
CA ARG A 291 -2.80 -4.83 14.34
C ARG A 291 -2.30 -5.84 13.32
N GLY A 292 -1.49 -5.40 12.36
CA GLY A 292 -0.91 -6.24 11.33
C GLY A 292 -0.09 -7.39 11.93
N GLY A 293 1.00 -7.05 12.59
CA GLY A 293 1.84 -7.99 13.31
C GLY A 293 3.30 -7.81 12.93
N SER A 294 3.86 -8.76 12.20
CA SER A 294 5.16 -8.59 11.53
C SER A 294 5.00 -8.84 10.04
N GLY A 295 5.85 -8.19 9.24
CA GLY A 295 5.76 -8.27 7.78
C GLY A 295 4.90 -7.15 7.20
N SER A 296 4.95 -6.97 5.87
CA SER A 296 4.34 -5.82 5.21
C SER A 296 2.82 -6.01 5.02
N ASP A 297 2.03 -5.54 5.99
CA ASP A 297 0.59 -5.79 6.05
C ASP A 297 -0.24 -4.77 5.28
N TYR A 298 -1.49 -5.12 4.92
CA TYR A 298 -2.48 -4.20 4.37
C TYR A 298 -3.59 -3.98 5.40
N LEU A 299 -3.70 -2.76 5.91
CA LEU A 299 -4.62 -2.37 6.98
C LEU A 299 -5.64 -1.35 6.46
N ASP A 300 -6.90 -1.75 6.32
CA ASP A 300 -7.99 -0.91 5.85
C ASP A 300 -9.07 -0.78 6.94
N GLY A 301 -9.19 0.38 7.56
CA GLY A 301 -10.14 0.58 8.67
C GLY A 301 -11.59 0.54 8.20
N GLY A 302 -11.88 1.10 7.03
CA GLY A 302 -13.23 1.27 6.51
C GLY A 302 -13.88 2.54 7.07
N GLN A 303 -15.09 2.43 7.61
CA GLN A 303 -15.84 3.57 8.15
C GLN A 303 -15.77 3.63 9.68
N GLY A 304 -15.52 4.83 10.21
CA GLY A 304 -15.55 5.20 11.62
C GLY A 304 -14.15 5.34 12.23
N HIS A 305 -14.11 5.81 13.49
CA HIS A 305 -12.86 6.22 14.13
C HIS A 305 -11.90 5.07 14.44
N ASP A 306 -11.08 4.70 13.46
CA ASP A 306 -10.21 3.54 13.51
C ASP A 306 -8.83 3.82 14.14
N THR A 307 -8.18 2.76 14.59
CA THR A 307 -6.84 2.78 15.20
C THR A 307 -5.93 1.80 14.48
N TYR A 308 -4.90 2.29 13.83
CA TYR A 308 -3.88 1.47 13.18
C TYR A 308 -2.65 1.41 14.08
N VAL A 309 -2.26 0.21 14.49
CA VAL A 309 -1.18 0.04 15.46
C VAL A 309 0.06 -0.51 14.78
N LEU A 310 1.10 0.31 14.81
CA LEU A 310 2.40 0.07 14.19
C LEU A 310 3.47 -0.14 15.27
N SER A 311 4.56 -0.80 14.87
CA SER A 311 5.69 -1.14 15.72
C SER A 311 6.98 -0.68 15.05
N SER A 312 7.81 0.07 15.76
CA SER A 312 9.15 0.43 15.27
C SER A 312 10.12 -0.76 15.23
N ASP A 313 9.78 -1.85 15.92
CA ASP A 313 10.51 -3.11 15.90
C ASP A 313 10.11 -4.01 14.72
N ASP A 314 9.07 -3.66 13.96
CA ASP A 314 8.74 -4.36 12.72
C ASP A 314 9.73 -3.96 11.63
N SER A 315 10.08 -4.94 10.80
CA SER A 315 10.87 -4.72 9.58
C SER A 315 9.99 -4.66 8.33
N GLY A 316 8.72 -5.05 8.42
CA GLY A 316 7.75 -4.87 7.35
C GLY A 316 7.29 -3.42 7.24
N VAL A 317 6.89 -3.03 6.03
CA VAL A 317 6.29 -1.73 5.75
C VAL A 317 4.81 -1.91 5.46
N ASP A 318 3.97 -1.41 6.37
CA ASP A 318 2.52 -1.57 6.26
C ASP A 318 1.91 -0.64 5.20
N THR A 319 0.77 -1.03 4.65
CA THR A 319 -0.08 -0.18 3.81
C THR A 319 -1.34 0.18 4.59
N ILE A 320 -1.59 1.46 4.82
CA ILE A 320 -2.74 1.96 5.57
C ILE A 320 -3.74 2.64 4.64
N VAL A 321 -5.00 2.23 4.72
CA VAL A 321 -6.12 2.81 3.98
C VAL A 321 -7.20 3.25 4.95
N ASP A 322 -7.47 4.54 4.97
CA ASP A 322 -8.55 5.15 5.75
C ASP A 322 -9.46 5.92 4.80
N ILE A 323 -10.61 5.32 4.45
CA ILE A 323 -11.45 5.80 3.34
C ILE A 323 -12.33 7.00 3.74
N ASP A 324 -12.64 7.18 5.03
CA ASP A 324 -13.34 8.36 5.52
C ASP A 324 -12.42 9.40 6.18
N GLY A 325 -11.17 9.01 6.46
CA GLY A 325 -10.12 9.87 7.02
C GLY A 325 -10.29 10.12 8.53
N ASP A 326 -11.32 9.54 9.15
CA ASP A 326 -11.62 9.62 10.57
C ASP A 326 -10.92 8.44 11.26
N GLY A 327 -9.64 8.58 11.56
CA GLY A 327 -8.87 7.53 12.24
C GLY A 327 -7.64 8.11 12.92
N HIS A 328 -6.77 7.23 13.44
CA HIS A 328 -5.45 7.62 13.90
C HIS A 328 -4.44 6.47 13.95
N LEU A 329 -3.16 6.84 14.04
CA LEU A 329 -2.03 5.94 14.15
C LEU A 329 -1.51 5.87 15.60
N GLU A 330 -1.14 4.67 16.03
CA GLU A 330 -0.43 4.41 17.28
C GLU A 330 0.90 3.71 16.96
N VAL A 331 2.03 4.30 17.34
CA VAL A 331 3.36 3.70 17.16
C VAL A 331 3.95 3.38 18.53
N ASP A 332 4.27 2.12 18.80
CA ASP A 332 4.83 1.65 20.09
C ASP A 332 4.03 2.11 21.33
N GLY A 333 2.70 2.21 21.19
CA GLY A 333 1.80 2.69 22.24
C GLY A 333 1.68 4.21 22.35
N GLN A 334 2.35 4.98 21.48
CA GLN A 334 2.20 6.42 21.36
C GLN A 334 1.22 6.77 20.24
N SER A 335 0.12 7.44 20.59
CA SER A 335 -0.81 8.01 19.62
C SER A 335 -0.18 9.21 18.89
N LEU A 336 -0.38 9.27 17.56
CA LEU A 336 0.02 10.38 16.71
C LEU A 336 -1.10 11.42 16.50
N ASP A 337 -2.27 11.22 17.11
CA ASP A 337 -3.41 12.15 17.00
C ASP A 337 -3.04 13.57 17.47
N GLY A 338 -3.34 14.56 16.63
CA GLY A 338 -3.01 15.96 16.82
C GLY A 338 -1.54 16.32 16.62
N MET A 339 -0.69 15.39 16.17
CA MET A 339 0.72 15.67 15.90
C MET A 339 0.88 16.58 14.68
N VAL A 340 1.75 17.57 14.81
CA VAL A 340 2.06 18.53 13.73
C VAL A 340 3.43 18.21 13.17
N PHE A 341 3.46 17.93 11.87
CA PHE A 341 4.66 17.68 11.09
C PHE A 341 5.04 18.96 10.35
N SER A 342 6.21 19.50 10.67
CA SER A 342 6.75 20.72 10.06
C SER A 342 7.90 20.37 9.15
N ARG A 343 8.19 21.22 8.17
CA ARG A 343 9.34 21.00 7.29
C ARG A 343 10.65 21.03 8.08
N PRO A 344 11.65 20.20 7.71
CA PRO A 344 13.00 20.32 8.24
C PRO A 344 13.51 21.74 8.09
N ASN A 345 14.32 22.16 9.07
CA ASN A 345 14.85 23.51 9.13
C ASN A 345 16.03 23.69 8.18
N ILE A 346 15.75 23.84 6.89
CA ILE A 346 16.78 23.98 5.88
C ILE A 346 16.96 25.48 5.53
N PRO A 347 18.19 26.04 5.53
CA PRO A 347 18.43 27.45 5.26
C PRO A 347 18.31 27.85 3.76
N ILE A 348 17.21 27.52 3.06
CA ILE A 348 16.97 27.87 1.64
C ILE A 348 15.73 28.77 1.46
N ALA A 349 15.62 29.41 0.29
CA ALA A 349 14.42 30.07 -0.21
C ALA A 349 13.21 29.10 -0.32
N ASP A 350 12.00 29.66 -0.15
CA ASP A 350 10.74 28.91 0.07
C ASP A 350 10.33 27.93 -1.03
N ASN A 351 10.93 28.01 -2.22
CA ASN A 351 10.56 27.28 -3.43
C ASN A 351 11.34 25.98 -3.68
N ASN A 352 12.37 25.66 -2.89
CA ASN A 352 13.22 24.46 -3.03
C ASN A 352 12.97 23.42 -1.91
N ARG A 353 11.77 23.43 -1.31
CA ARG A 353 11.52 22.73 -0.05
C ARG A 353 11.10 21.28 -0.30
N ALA A 354 11.88 20.35 0.24
CA ALA A 354 11.62 18.91 0.22
C ALA A 354 10.17 18.55 0.63
N GLN A 355 9.64 17.47 0.06
CA GLN A 355 8.34 16.90 0.41
C GLN A 355 8.36 16.07 1.72
N VAL A 356 9.33 16.34 2.59
CA VAL A 356 9.56 15.66 3.87
C VAL A 356 9.21 16.61 5.01
N TYR A 357 8.54 16.08 6.04
CA TYR A 357 8.09 16.78 7.23
C TYR A 357 8.46 15.93 8.45
N GLN A 358 8.76 16.58 9.58
CA GLN A 358 9.11 15.92 10.83
C GLN A 358 8.31 16.53 11.98
N ASP A 359 8.03 15.73 13.00
CA ASP A 359 7.45 16.26 14.23
C ASP A 359 8.46 17.14 14.99
N SER A 360 7.98 17.85 16.01
CA SER A 360 8.79 18.78 16.81
C SER A 360 10.03 18.16 17.49
N GLN A 361 10.03 16.84 17.70
CA GLN A 361 11.13 16.09 18.33
C GLN A 361 11.99 15.36 17.30
N GLY A 362 11.63 15.37 16.01
CA GLY A 362 12.26 14.55 14.98
C GLY A 362 12.24 13.07 15.34
N GLN A 363 11.17 12.58 15.96
CA GLN A 363 10.91 11.15 16.21
C GLN A 363 10.15 10.51 15.06
N TYR A 364 9.27 11.25 14.40
CA TYR A 364 8.49 10.78 13.27
C TYR A 364 8.70 11.69 12.07
N ARG A 365 8.67 11.07 10.89
CA ARG A 365 8.82 11.74 9.59
C ARG A 365 7.64 11.35 8.70
N LEU A 366 7.04 12.34 8.05
CA LEU A 366 6.06 12.16 6.99
C LEU A 366 6.67 12.61 5.67
N GLN A 367 6.51 11.80 4.63
CA GLN A 367 7.05 12.07 3.31
C GLN A 367 6.00 11.80 2.24
N GLN A 368 5.83 12.73 1.31
CA GLN A 368 4.92 12.51 0.19
C GLN A 368 5.59 11.58 -0.84
N LEU A 369 4.98 10.43 -1.13
CA LEU A 369 5.42 9.48 -2.16
C LEU A 369 4.90 9.81 -3.56
N SER A 370 3.77 10.48 -3.66
CA SER A 370 3.14 10.77 -4.94
C SER A 370 2.14 11.93 -4.86
N ASP A 371 1.82 12.52 -6.01
CA ASP A 371 0.84 13.60 -6.11
C ASP A 371 -0.61 13.12 -5.88
N ASP A 372 -0.88 11.80 -5.98
CA ASP A 372 -2.18 11.19 -5.73
C ASP A 372 -2.44 10.85 -4.25
N GLY A 373 -1.52 11.24 -3.36
CA GLY A 373 -1.73 11.20 -1.92
C GLY A 373 -1.21 9.94 -1.24
N VAL A 374 -0.24 9.24 -1.83
CA VAL A 374 0.54 8.24 -1.08
C VAL A 374 1.58 8.98 -0.24
N TRP A 375 1.59 8.70 1.06
CA TRP A 375 2.54 9.25 2.01
C TRP A 375 3.21 8.13 2.79
N GLU A 376 4.42 8.38 3.24
CA GLU A 376 5.19 7.47 4.08
C GLU A 376 5.33 8.04 5.47
N LEU A 377 5.04 7.22 6.48
CA LEU A 377 5.35 7.47 7.87
C LEU A 377 6.58 6.64 8.26
N ALA A 378 7.61 7.32 8.75
CA ALA A 378 8.80 6.70 9.30
C ALA A 378 9.02 7.13 10.76
N ALA A 379 9.66 6.27 11.55
CA ALA A 379 10.05 6.55 12.92
C ALA A 379 11.57 6.48 13.08
N ARG A 380 12.10 7.27 14.01
CA ARG A 380 13.53 7.35 14.27
C ARG A 380 14.00 6.16 15.11
N ALA A 381 14.89 5.37 14.52
CA ALA A 381 15.66 4.29 15.09
C ALA A 381 17.12 4.74 15.39
N SER A 382 17.96 3.81 15.86
CA SER A 382 19.37 4.10 16.16
C SER A 382 20.20 4.42 14.91
N ASP A 383 19.83 3.79 13.81
CA ASP A 383 20.49 3.79 12.50
C ASP A 383 19.84 4.73 11.49
N GLY A 384 18.83 5.52 11.89
CA GLY A 384 18.16 6.47 11.02
C GLY A 384 16.65 6.43 11.18
N TYR A 385 15.91 6.82 10.15
CA TYR A 385 14.46 6.67 10.06
C TYR A 385 14.09 5.35 9.40
N ARG A 386 13.37 4.48 10.10
CA ARG A 386 12.76 3.28 9.52
C ARG A 386 11.35 3.58 9.06
N VAL A 387 11.02 3.17 7.85
CA VAL A 387 9.66 3.26 7.32
C VAL A 387 8.74 2.31 8.09
N LEU A 388 7.60 2.82 8.56
CA LEU A 388 6.61 2.02 9.28
C LEU A 388 5.40 1.72 8.41
N ALA A 389 4.92 2.71 7.68
CA ALA A 389 3.69 2.56 6.90
C ALA A 389 3.61 3.54 5.73
N ARG A 390 2.98 3.08 4.65
CA ARG A 390 2.52 3.87 3.50
C ARG A 390 1.03 4.15 3.64
N LEU A 391 0.69 5.43 3.82
CA LEU A 391 -0.66 5.96 3.95
C LEU A 391 -1.23 6.24 2.56
N GLN A 392 -2.28 5.53 2.17
CA GLN A 392 -2.90 5.65 0.86
C GLN A 392 -3.99 6.74 0.85
N ASN A 393 -3.98 7.58 -0.19
CA ASN A 393 -4.91 8.71 -0.37
C ASN A 393 -4.93 9.71 0.81
N TRP A 394 -3.86 9.78 1.59
CA TRP A 394 -3.77 10.65 2.75
C TRP A 394 -3.73 12.12 2.35
N GLN A 395 -4.40 12.96 3.15
CA GLN A 395 -4.43 14.40 3.03
C GLN A 395 -4.22 15.04 4.39
N ASP A 396 -3.72 16.27 4.40
CA ASP A 396 -3.53 17.06 5.62
C ASP A 396 -4.79 17.06 6.50
N GLY A 397 -4.66 16.58 7.74
CA GLY A 397 -5.74 16.43 8.71
C GLY A 397 -6.32 15.01 8.83
N MET A 398 -6.13 14.13 7.85
CA MET A 398 -6.52 12.72 7.94
C MET A 398 -5.66 11.99 8.98
N LEU A 399 -6.21 10.93 9.59
CA LEU A 399 -5.55 10.17 10.66
C LEU A 399 -5.16 11.03 11.88
N GLY A 400 -5.79 12.20 12.06
CA GLY A 400 -5.51 13.14 13.14
C GLY A 400 -4.19 13.92 13.01
N MET A 401 -3.41 13.74 11.94
CA MET A 401 -2.10 14.37 11.75
C MET A 401 -2.18 15.64 10.89
N GLN A 402 -1.34 16.63 11.17
CA GLN A 402 -1.35 17.94 10.48
C GLN A 402 0.00 18.31 9.88
N LEU A 403 0.01 18.97 8.72
CA LEU A 403 1.19 19.59 8.13
C LEU A 403 1.24 21.09 8.45
N ASP A 404 2.40 21.55 8.91
CA ASP A 404 2.75 22.97 8.88
C ASP A 404 3.83 23.23 7.82
N ALA A 405 3.39 23.46 6.59
CA ALA A 405 4.27 23.78 5.46
C ALA A 405 4.93 25.17 5.55
N ASN A 406 4.44 26.03 6.45
CA ASN A 406 4.85 27.43 6.57
C ASN A 406 5.74 27.70 7.79
N ALA A 407 5.70 26.86 8.82
CA ALA A 407 6.65 26.92 9.91
C ALA A 407 8.06 26.58 9.40
N PRO A 408 9.03 27.51 9.46
CA PRO A 408 10.42 27.09 9.40
C PRO A 408 10.67 26.23 10.63
N GLY A 409 11.34 25.09 10.48
CA GLY A 409 11.94 24.45 11.64
C GLY A 409 12.90 25.42 12.37
N VAL A 410 13.46 25.02 13.52
CA VAL A 410 14.16 25.94 14.45
C VAL A 410 15.40 26.61 13.83
N THR A 411 15.23 27.80 13.24
CA THR A 411 16.26 28.61 12.54
C THR A 411 17.65 28.51 13.18
N PRO A 412 18.72 28.10 12.48
CA PRO A 412 20.05 28.19 13.05
C PRO A 412 20.48 29.66 12.99
N GLU A 413 21.08 30.15 14.06
CA GLU A 413 21.39 31.57 14.24
C GLU A 413 22.21 32.14 13.06
N PRO A 414 21.66 33.11 12.30
CA PRO A 414 22.31 33.71 11.12
C PRO A 414 23.66 34.40 11.39
N GLU A 415 24.03 34.60 12.65
CA GLU A 415 25.26 35.30 13.06
C GLU A 415 26.55 34.50 12.80
N ARG A 416 26.46 33.26 12.29
CA ARG A 416 27.62 32.41 11.92
C ARG A 416 27.94 32.31 10.43
N PHE A 417 27.16 32.96 9.54
CA PHE A 417 27.41 32.97 8.09
C PHE A 417 28.54 33.95 7.72
N ASP A 418 29.75 33.71 8.22
CA ASP A 418 30.90 34.56 7.96
C ASP A 418 31.78 33.90 6.88
N PHE A 419 31.56 34.28 5.62
CA PHE A 419 32.50 34.36 4.49
C PHE A 419 31.73 34.34 3.16
N TYR A 420 31.16 35.48 2.74
CA TYR A 420 30.63 35.63 1.37
C TYR A 420 31.77 35.79 0.35
N HIS A 421 32.48 34.69 0.03
CA HIS A 421 33.33 34.66 -1.16
C HIS A 421 32.53 34.35 -2.45
N ARG A 422 31.19 34.40 -2.36
CA ARG A 422 30.24 34.24 -3.47
C ARG A 422 30.62 35.08 -4.70
N ALA A 423 30.99 36.34 -4.50
CA ALA A 423 31.37 37.26 -5.58
C ALA A 423 32.86 37.20 -5.96
N ALA A 424 33.68 36.40 -5.27
CA ALA A 424 35.11 36.34 -5.51
C ALA A 424 35.41 35.44 -6.72
N PRO A 425 36.07 35.94 -7.78
CA PRO A 425 36.37 35.18 -8.99
C PRO A 425 37.67 34.39 -8.82
N VAL A 426 37.72 33.49 -7.84
CA VAL A 426 38.88 32.65 -7.51
C VAL A 426 38.41 31.22 -7.23
N PHE A 427 39.24 30.24 -7.57
CA PHE A 427 39.01 28.85 -7.16
C PHE A 427 39.21 28.74 -5.64
N GLN A 428 38.21 28.20 -4.94
CA GLN A 428 38.20 28.17 -3.47
C GLN A 428 38.41 26.76 -2.95
N HIS A 429 39.16 26.63 -1.87
CA HIS A 429 39.26 25.40 -1.10
C HIS A 429 38.92 25.69 0.36
N TYR A 430 37.81 25.17 0.84
CA TYR A 430 37.40 25.25 2.24
C TYR A 430 37.76 23.95 2.97
N ILE A 431 38.40 24.07 4.13
CA ILE A 431 38.91 22.93 4.91
C ILE A 431 38.39 23.03 6.35
N GLY A 432 37.32 22.29 6.62
CA GLY A 432 36.56 22.23 7.87
C GLY A 432 36.99 21.14 8.85
N THR A 433 37.90 20.23 8.46
CA THR A 433 38.28 19.03 9.25
C THR A 433 38.69 19.25 10.72
N HIS A 434 39.04 20.47 11.11
CA HIS A 434 39.41 20.81 12.49
C HIS A 434 38.44 21.80 13.14
N ALA A 435 37.30 22.08 12.52
CA ALA A 435 36.31 23.00 13.06
C ALA A 435 35.69 22.39 14.34
N PRO A 436 35.54 23.18 15.42
CA PRO A 436 34.97 22.69 16.68
C PRO A 436 33.43 22.60 16.68
N ALA A 437 32.80 22.94 15.55
CA ALA A 437 31.37 22.90 15.27
C ALA A 437 31.18 22.95 13.74
N GLY A 438 29.95 22.74 13.28
CA GLY A 438 29.59 22.81 11.87
C GLY A 438 30.03 24.11 11.18
N ILE A 439 30.54 23.99 9.96
CA ILE A 439 30.98 25.09 9.11
C ILE A 439 29.89 25.53 8.14
N TRP A 440 29.89 26.82 7.83
CA TRP A 440 28.87 27.46 7.03
C TRP A 440 29.57 28.24 5.92
N VAL A 441 29.51 27.73 4.69
CA VAL A 441 30.34 28.24 3.58
C VAL A 441 29.56 28.45 2.30
N HIS A 442 29.97 29.46 1.54
CA HIS A 442 29.44 29.75 0.21
C HIS A 442 30.58 29.94 -0.79
N GLY A 443 30.64 29.05 -1.78
CA GLY A 443 31.59 29.06 -2.87
C GLY A 443 31.36 30.16 -3.90
N SER A 444 32.27 30.26 -4.87
CA SER A 444 32.24 31.29 -5.93
C SER A 444 31.10 31.04 -6.92
N GLN A 445 30.46 32.10 -7.41
CA GLN A 445 29.46 32.01 -8.49
C GLN A 445 30.06 31.82 -9.89
N SER A 446 31.39 31.85 -10.01
CA SER A 446 32.06 31.90 -11.33
C SER A 446 33.17 30.88 -11.52
N HIS A 447 33.64 30.26 -10.46
CA HIS A 447 34.77 29.33 -10.47
C HIS A 447 34.44 28.13 -9.61
N SER A 448 34.88 26.97 -10.06
CA SER A 448 34.84 25.73 -9.30
C SER A 448 35.53 25.85 -7.94
N GLY A 449 35.08 25.05 -6.98
CA GLY A 449 35.64 24.95 -5.65
C GLY A 449 35.84 23.52 -5.18
N GLN A 450 36.62 23.41 -4.11
CA GLN A 450 36.78 22.23 -3.29
C GLN A 450 36.26 22.53 -1.89
N PHE A 451 35.44 21.65 -1.36
CA PHE A 451 34.82 21.79 -0.05
C PHE A 451 35.13 20.54 0.75
N THR A 452 35.56 20.75 1.98
CA THR A 452 35.90 19.70 2.93
C THR A 452 35.26 20.14 4.22
N GLY A 453 34.21 19.43 4.64
CA GLY A 453 33.46 19.70 5.85
C GLY A 453 34.19 19.30 7.13
N SER A 454 33.44 19.25 8.21
CA SER A 454 33.85 18.96 9.58
C SER A 454 33.31 17.59 10.03
N GLY A 455 33.33 17.28 11.33
CA GLY A 455 32.68 16.08 11.86
C GLY A 455 31.35 16.41 12.55
N HIS A 456 30.70 17.47 12.09
CA HIS A 456 29.49 18.07 12.62
C HIS A 456 28.67 18.59 11.44
N GLY A 457 27.35 18.69 11.62
CA GLY A 457 26.46 19.19 10.56
C GLY A 457 26.85 20.56 10.01
N ASP A 458 27.27 20.55 8.75
CA ASP A 458 27.75 21.66 7.96
C ASP A 458 26.68 22.18 7.00
N VAL A 459 26.87 23.40 6.51
CA VAL A 459 26.04 24.01 5.47
C VAL A 459 26.95 24.53 4.37
N ILE A 460 26.88 23.90 3.20
CA ILE A 460 27.79 24.14 2.07
C ILE A 460 26.98 24.51 0.83
N TYR A 461 27.16 25.73 0.34
CA TYR A 461 26.71 26.11 -1.00
C TYR A 461 27.92 26.11 -1.93
N THR A 462 27.96 25.23 -2.94
CA THR A 462 29.12 25.13 -3.84
C THR A 462 29.27 26.39 -4.70
N GLY A 463 28.14 27.01 -5.06
CA GLY A 463 28.09 28.19 -5.91
C GLY A 463 27.97 27.82 -7.39
N GLY A 464 28.66 28.53 -8.27
CA GLY A 464 28.66 28.25 -9.71
C GLY A 464 29.95 27.56 -10.13
N GLY A 465 30.40 27.86 -11.35
CA GLY A 465 31.55 27.19 -11.96
C GLY A 465 31.13 25.97 -12.77
N ASN A 466 32.11 25.29 -13.35
CA ASN A 466 31.83 24.17 -14.25
C ASN A 466 31.66 22.84 -13.50
N SER A 467 32.26 22.73 -12.31
CA SER A 467 32.31 21.49 -11.54
C SER A 467 32.94 21.69 -10.18
N ASN A 468 32.22 21.39 -9.10
CA ASN A 468 32.69 21.48 -7.72
C ASN A 468 32.97 20.09 -7.13
N LEU A 469 33.84 20.02 -6.12
CA LEU A 469 34.13 18.79 -5.39
C LEU A 469 33.83 19.00 -3.90
N VAL A 470 32.93 18.21 -3.34
CA VAL A 470 32.55 18.28 -1.92
C VAL A 470 32.85 16.94 -1.25
N TYR A 471 33.44 17.03 -0.06
CA TYR A 471 33.49 15.97 0.94
C TYR A 471 32.93 16.56 2.24
N ALA A 472 31.69 16.25 2.60
CA ALA A 472 31.03 16.86 3.77
C ALA A 472 31.54 16.21 5.09
N PHE A 473 31.83 14.91 5.02
CA PHE A 473 32.44 14.04 6.04
C PHE A 473 31.46 13.39 6.99
N GLY A 474 31.00 14.07 8.02
CA GLY A 474 30.01 13.43 8.89
C GLY A 474 29.39 14.38 9.89
N GLY A 475 28.33 13.89 10.53
CA GLY A 475 27.29 14.72 11.10
C GLY A 475 26.33 15.16 9.99
N SER A 476 25.03 15.26 10.30
CA SER A 476 24.00 15.68 9.34
C SER A 476 24.29 16.98 8.60
N ASP A 477 24.77 16.86 7.37
CA ASP A 477 25.27 17.92 6.51
C ASP A 477 24.20 18.39 5.51
N TYR A 478 24.31 19.65 5.11
CA TYR A 478 23.52 20.23 4.04
C TYR A 478 24.44 20.71 2.91
N VAL A 479 24.26 20.18 1.70
CA VAL A 479 25.00 20.60 0.52
C VAL A 479 24.07 20.98 -0.61
N GLN A 480 24.24 22.20 -1.14
CA GLN A 480 23.60 22.65 -2.36
C GLN A 480 24.63 22.92 -3.45
N GLY A 481 24.53 22.13 -4.51
CA GLY A 481 25.22 22.27 -5.78
C GLY A 481 24.75 23.46 -6.61
N GLY A 482 25.42 23.66 -7.74
CA GLY A 482 25.22 24.78 -8.65
C GLY A 482 24.52 24.42 -9.95
N GLU A 483 24.72 25.24 -10.98
CA GLU A 483 24.32 24.96 -12.38
C GLU A 483 25.40 24.16 -13.16
N GLY A 484 26.45 23.71 -12.45
CA GLY A 484 27.59 23.00 -13.03
C GLY A 484 27.58 21.54 -12.61
N ARG A 485 28.49 20.73 -13.17
CA ARG A 485 28.57 19.30 -12.86
C ARG A 485 29.36 19.04 -11.59
N ASP A 486 28.68 18.86 -10.49
CA ASP A 486 29.22 18.75 -9.16
C ASP A 486 29.42 17.28 -8.76
N PHE A 487 30.43 17.06 -7.92
CA PHE A 487 30.76 15.75 -7.37
C PHE A 487 30.67 15.87 -5.85
N LEU A 488 29.60 15.32 -5.29
CA LEU A 488 29.21 15.45 -3.90
C LEU A 488 29.41 14.10 -3.20
N ILE A 489 30.20 14.11 -2.14
CA ILE A 489 30.30 12.98 -1.20
C ILE A 489 29.89 13.55 0.15
N MET A 490 28.77 13.06 0.67
CA MET A 490 28.18 13.58 1.91
C MET A 490 28.88 12.90 3.10
N GLY A 491 28.85 11.57 3.19
CA GLY A 491 29.52 10.79 4.24
C GLY A 491 30.74 9.98 3.79
N VAL A 492 31.56 9.53 4.75
CA VAL A 492 32.77 8.69 4.51
C VAL A 492 32.69 7.26 5.03
N ASN A 493 31.58 6.81 5.64
CA ASN A 493 31.54 5.51 6.32
C ASN A 493 30.13 4.89 6.45
N ARG A 494 29.89 3.73 5.81
CA ARG A 494 28.64 2.95 5.93
C ARG A 494 28.33 2.35 7.30
N SER A 495 29.22 2.49 8.29
CA SER A 495 29.11 1.79 9.59
C SER A 495 28.79 2.69 10.78
N GLN A 496 28.59 4.00 10.57
CA GLN A 496 28.23 4.95 11.61
C GLN A 496 26.97 5.71 11.19
N LEU A 497 25.82 5.05 11.37
CA LEU A 497 24.51 5.54 10.94
C LEU A 497 23.91 6.59 11.92
N ASP A 498 24.44 6.67 13.16
CA ASP A 498 23.95 7.61 14.16
C ASP A 498 24.29 9.09 13.80
N HIS A 499 23.26 9.89 13.52
CA HIS A 499 23.33 11.35 13.31
C HIS A 499 24.11 11.81 12.06
N ASP A 500 24.11 11.00 11.00
CA ASP A 500 24.74 11.30 9.70
C ASP A 500 23.70 11.54 8.59
N GLU A 501 22.46 11.89 8.95
CA GLU A 501 21.38 12.15 7.98
C GLU A 501 21.68 13.40 7.14
N ASP A 502 22.11 13.21 5.90
CA ASP A 502 22.57 14.28 5.02
C ASP A 502 21.48 14.74 4.04
N VAL A 503 21.56 16.00 3.59
CA VAL A 503 20.71 16.54 2.53
C VAL A 503 21.57 17.12 1.42
N ALA A 504 21.41 16.60 0.21
CA ALA A 504 22.15 17.03 -0.98
C ALA A 504 21.21 17.44 -2.12
N TYR A 505 21.55 18.55 -2.78
CA TYR A 505 20.98 18.96 -4.06
C TYR A 505 22.11 19.09 -5.07
N GLY A 506 22.07 18.35 -6.18
CA GLY A 506 23.01 18.48 -7.29
C GLY A 506 22.84 19.80 -8.01
N GLY A 507 21.58 20.16 -8.28
CA GLY A 507 21.19 21.38 -8.96
C GLY A 507 21.10 21.18 -10.47
N GLY A 508 21.54 22.19 -11.25
CA GLY A 508 21.53 22.06 -12.69
C GLY A 508 22.79 21.32 -13.16
N GLY A 509 22.67 20.25 -13.93
CA GLY A 509 23.89 19.59 -14.38
C GLY A 509 23.72 18.14 -14.76
N SER A 510 24.83 17.42 -14.67
CA SER A 510 24.91 15.97 -14.61
C SER A 510 25.88 15.72 -13.47
N ASP A 511 25.34 15.47 -12.31
CA ASP A 511 26.02 15.46 -11.04
C ASP A 511 26.32 14.02 -10.62
N ILE A 512 27.21 13.90 -9.63
CA ILE A 512 27.51 12.61 -9.01
C ILE A 512 27.40 12.81 -7.51
N ILE A 513 26.48 12.09 -6.89
CA ILE A 513 26.15 12.22 -5.47
C ILE A 513 26.34 10.85 -4.80
N ALA A 514 27.01 10.86 -3.66
CA ALA A 514 27.12 9.73 -2.76
C ALA A 514 26.63 10.17 -1.39
N GLY A 515 25.59 9.51 -0.88
CA GLY A 515 25.03 9.69 0.46
C GLY A 515 26.07 9.34 1.51
N GLY A 516 26.25 8.06 1.80
CA GLY A 516 27.35 7.61 2.65
C GLY A 516 26.89 6.63 3.70
N GLY A 517 26.72 7.09 4.93
CA GLY A 517 26.05 6.33 5.97
C GLY A 517 24.94 7.19 6.53
N GLY A 518 23.90 6.58 7.07
CA GLY A 518 22.75 7.31 7.60
C GLY A 518 21.69 7.49 6.52
N ASN A 519 20.55 8.05 6.91
CA ASN A 519 19.37 8.10 6.05
C ASN A 519 19.29 9.46 5.37
N ASP A 520 19.74 9.49 4.13
CA ASP A 520 20.01 10.70 3.40
C ASP A 520 18.81 11.16 2.56
N THR A 521 18.83 12.41 2.15
CA THR A 521 17.91 12.97 1.17
C THR A 521 18.70 13.58 0.03
N LEU A 522 18.73 12.90 -1.10
CA LEU A 522 19.58 13.19 -2.24
C LEU A 522 18.72 13.57 -3.44
N TRP A 523 18.97 14.76 -3.99
CA TRP A 523 18.31 15.26 -5.19
C TRP A 523 19.34 15.46 -6.29
N GLY A 524 19.07 14.94 -7.47
CA GLY A 524 19.80 15.29 -8.69
C GLY A 524 19.65 16.77 -9.02
N ASP A 525 18.41 17.27 -8.93
CA ASP A 525 18.07 18.67 -9.24
C ASP A 525 17.98 19.58 -8.00
N ASP A 526 17.25 20.69 -8.10
CA ASP A 526 17.14 21.76 -7.11
C ASP A 526 16.09 21.55 -6.00
N GLY A 527 15.43 20.39 -5.98
CA GLY A 527 14.37 20.07 -5.02
C GLY A 527 12.97 20.51 -5.40
N SER A 528 12.80 21.12 -6.57
CA SER A 528 11.48 21.47 -7.10
C SER A 528 10.85 20.31 -7.87
N ALA A 529 9.56 20.43 -8.21
CA ALA A 529 8.86 19.43 -9.03
C ALA A 529 9.26 19.45 -10.52
N SER A 530 10.35 20.14 -10.89
CA SER A 530 10.88 20.16 -12.26
C SER A 530 11.28 18.76 -12.74
N TYR A 531 11.77 17.90 -11.83
CA TYR A 531 12.24 16.56 -12.16
C TYR A 531 11.16 15.69 -12.82
N LEU A 532 9.87 15.94 -12.55
CA LEU A 532 8.73 15.24 -13.15
C LEU A 532 8.42 15.66 -14.60
N GLN A 533 9.07 16.70 -15.13
CA GLN A 533 8.75 17.26 -16.44
C GLN A 533 9.90 17.09 -17.43
N ALA A 534 9.74 16.19 -18.40
CA ALA A 534 10.74 15.90 -19.42
C ALA A 534 11.34 17.18 -20.02
N ASP A 535 12.65 17.34 -19.85
CA ASP A 535 13.40 18.50 -20.31
C ASP A 535 13.42 18.51 -21.86
N ALA A 536 13.47 19.67 -22.52
CA ALA A 536 13.43 19.74 -24.01
C ALA A 536 14.61 19.00 -24.72
N GLY A 537 15.59 18.49 -23.96
CA GLY A 537 16.74 17.72 -24.41
C GLY A 537 16.63 16.20 -24.21
N THR A 538 15.59 15.66 -23.59
CA THR A 538 15.43 14.20 -23.39
C THR A 538 15.17 13.45 -24.71
N ASP A 539 14.55 14.11 -25.70
CA ASP A 539 14.36 13.63 -27.07
C ASP A 539 15.55 13.97 -28.00
N SER A 540 16.72 14.30 -27.44
CA SER A 540 17.93 14.58 -28.22
C SER A 540 18.80 13.33 -28.40
N ASP A 541 19.23 13.06 -29.64
CA ASP A 541 20.22 12.01 -29.96
C ASP A 541 21.63 12.30 -29.36
N ASP A 542 21.83 13.46 -28.73
CA ASP A 542 23.10 13.81 -28.10
C ASP A 542 23.16 13.32 -26.65
N ALA A 543 23.95 12.26 -26.44
CA ALA A 543 24.20 11.69 -25.13
C ALA A 543 24.80 12.70 -24.11
N GLN A 544 25.28 13.88 -24.51
CA GLN A 544 25.70 14.91 -23.56
C GLN A 544 24.54 15.67 -22.93
N THR A 545 23.44 15.88 -23.65
CA THR A 545 22.27 16.64 -23.16
C THR A 545 21.20 15.74 -22.57
N ARG A 546 21.24 14.44 -22.88
CA ARG A 546 20.31 13.43 -22.37
C ARG A 546 20.66 12.90 -20.97
N ARG A 547 21.94 12.92 -20.61
CA ARG A 547 22.43 12.45 -19.29
C ARG A 547 21.99 13.37 -18.17
N GLY A 548 21.36 12.80 -17.17
CA GLY A 548 21.16 13.38 -15.86
C GLY A 548 22.29 12.96 -14.92
N ASP A 549 21.89 12.48 -13.75
CA ASP A 549 22.69 12.37 -12.54
C ASP A 549 23.04 10.92 -12.21
N TRP A 550 24.08 10.76 -11.40
CA TRP A 550 24.47 9.47 -10.83
C TRP A 550 24.41 9.58 -9.32
N ILE A 551 23.47 8.87 -8.71
CA ILE A 551 23.23 8.98 -7.26
C ILE A 551 23.32 7.59 -6.64
N SER A 552 24.01 7.50 -5.51
CA SER A 552 24.08 6.30 -4.67
C SER A 552 23.86 6.69 -3.22
N GLY A 553 22.82 6.16 -2.59
CA GLY A 553 22.53 6.36 -1.16
C GLY A 553 23.58 5.73 -0.26
N GLN A 554 23.92 4.48 -0.57
CA GLN A 554 24.95 3.62 0.05
C GLN A 554 24.50 2.83 1.27
N ALA A 555 24.24 3.46 2.41
CA ALA A 555 23.88 2.72 3.63
C ALA A 555 23.01 3.58 4.51
N GLY A 556 21.94 2.98 5.03
CA GLY A 556 20.81 3.71 5.58
C GLY A 556 19.63 3.64 4.61
N SER A 557 18.45 3.94 5.13
CA SER A 557 17.22 4.06 4.33
C SER A 557 17.16 5.46 3.70
N ASP A 558 17.52 5.54 2.43
CA ASP A 558 17.77 6.76 1.70
C ASP A 558 16.57 7.22 0.87
N LEU A 559 16.46 8.54 0.73
CA LEU A 559 15.51 9.17 -0.18
C LEU A 559 16.24 9.78 -1.36
N ILE A 560 16.02 9.23 -2.55
CA ILE A 560 16.72 9.59 -3.77
C ILE A 560 15.74 10.06 -4.83
N TYR A 561 15.94 11.29 -5.31
CA TYR A 561 15.26 11.85 -6.46
C TYR A 561 16.26 12.11 -7.58
N GLY A 562 15.99 11.60 -8.76
CA GLY A 562 16.67 11.97 -9.98
C GLY A 562 16.27 13.37 -10.44
N SER A 563 16.22 13.52 -11.76
CA SER A 563 16.04 14.77 -12.48
C SER A 563 15.01 14.58 -13.60
N ALA A 564 14.93 15.56 -14.49
CA ALA A 564 14.13 15.46 -15.71
C ALA A 564 14.91 14.84 -16.88
N ARG A 565 16.02 14.16 -16.62
CA ARG A 565 16.96 13.58 -17.59
C ARG A 565 17.20 12.12 -17.24
N GLU A 566 18.03 11.45 -18.03
CA GLU A 566 18.35 10.05 -17.72
C GLU A 566 19.25 9.93 -16.52
N ASP A 567 18.75 9.31 -15.48
CA ASP A 567 19.47 9.13 -14.23
C ASP A 567 19.92 7.68 -14.03
N VAL A 568 20.89 7.54 -13.13
CA VAL A 568 21.33 6.24 -12.62
C VAL A 568 21.31 6.34 -11.10
N LEU A 569 20.37 5.64 -10.49
CA LEU A 569 20.04 5.72 -9.07
C LEU A 569 20.25 4.36 -8.41
N PHE A 570 20.91 4.37 -7.26
CA PHE A 570 21.14 3.19 -6.44
C PHE A 570 20.79 3.50 -5.00
N GLY A 571 19.93 2.70 -4.37
CA GLY A 571 19.58 2.85 -2.96
C GLY A 571 20.79 2.52 -2.10
N GLY A 572 21.11 1.24 -1.97
CA GLY A 572 22.25 0.79 -1.21
C GLY A 572 21.87 -0.30 -0.22
N ASP A 573 21.96 0.01 1.07
CA ASP A 573 21.68 -0.93 2.15
C ASP A 573 20.68 -0.28 3.10
N GLY A 574 19.49 -0.87 3.24
CA GLY A 574 18.39 -0.29 4.01
C GLY A 574 17.16 -0.13 3.13
N ASP A 575 16.03 0.24 3.73
CA ASP A 575 14.77 0.45 3.01
C ASP A 575 14.81 1.77 2.24
N ASP A 576 15.04 1.74 0.93
CA ASP A 576 15.31 2.92 0.12
C ASP A 576 14.08 3.38 -0.68
N THR A 577 13.98 4.69 -0.92
CA THR A 577 12.98 5.29 -1.82
C THR A 577 13.67 5.99 -2.98
N LEU A 578 13.52 5.46 -4.19
CA LEU A 578 14.10 6.00 -5.42
C LEU A 578 13.01 6.51 -6.35
N ARG A 579 13.19 7.72 -6.88
CA ARG A 579 12.36 8.25 -7.97
C ARG A 579 13.22 8.72 -9.12
N GLY A 580 13.04 8.12 -10.30
CA GLY A 580 13.71 8.50 -11.54
C GLY A 580 13.37 9.93 -11.92
N GLY A 581 12.07 10.20 -12.09
CA GLY A 581 11.58 11.49 -12.52
C GLY A 581 11.05 11.38 -13.94
N ALA A 582 11.44 12.29 -14.82
CA ALA A 582 11.22 12.13 -16.23
C ALA A 582 12.55 11.77 -16.89
N GLY A 583 12.58 10.88 -17.86
CA GLY A 583 13.86 10.44 -18.38
C GLY A 583 13.81 9.06 -18.98
N ARG A 584 14.93 8.36 -18.86
CA ARG A 584 15.05 6.94 -19.16
C ARG A 584 16.07 6.49 -18.16
N ASP A 585 15.58 5.94 -17.07
CA ASP A 585 16.30 5.86 -15.82
C ASP A 585 16.67 4.42 -15.50
N LEU A 586 17.74 4.27 -14.74
CA LEU A 586 18.18 3.00 -14.17
C LEU A 586 18.06 3.11 -12.65
N LEU A 587 17.15 2.37 -12.04
CA LEU A 587 16.98 2.32 -10.59
C LEU A 587 17.30 0.91 -10.08
N LEU A 588 18.14 0.80 -9.07
CA LEU A 588 18.38 -0.45 -8.35
C LEU A 588 18.21 -0.17 -6.85
N GLY A 589 17.42 -0.98 -6.17
CA GLY A 589 17.20 -0.88 -4.73
C GLY A 589 18.48 -1.08 -3.95
N ASP A 590 19.01 -2.31 -3.93
CA ASP A 590 20.15 -2.65 -3.07
C ASP A 590 21.56 -2.59 -3.70
N ALA A 591 21.80 -1.76 -4.72
CA ALA A 591 23.10 -1.72 -5.40
C ALA A 591 24.04 -0.61 -4.88
N ASP A 592 25.36 -0.78 -5.05
CA ASP A 592 26.31 0.36 -5.01
C ASP A 592 27.31 0.25 -6.16
N TYR A 593 27.05 1.05 -7.19
CA TYR A 593 28.03 1.42 -8.18
C TYR A 593 28.49 2.86 -7.94
N PHE A 594 29.76 3.03 -7.60
CA PHE A 594 30.33 4.35 -7.39
C PHE A 594 31.58 4.57 -8.24
N VAL A 595 31.67 5.75 -8.85
CA VAL A 595 32.74 6.12 -9.78
C VAL A 595 33.79 7.00 -9.13
N GLY A 596 35.05 6.82 -9.50
CA GLY A 596 36.13 7.66 -9.00
C GLY A 596 36.17 9.03 -9.69
N SER A 597 36.22 10.11 -8.90
CA SER A 597 36.30 11.49 -9.43
C SER A 597 37.52 11.75 -10.31
N GLY A 598 38.65 11.08 -10.03
CA GLY A 598 39.91 11.25 -10.76
C GLY A 598 40.46 12.69 -10.70
N ALA A 599 40.23 13.38 -9.57
CA ALA A 599 40.37 14.81 -9.41
C ALA A 599 41.64 15.42 -10.04
N MET A 600 41.47 16.59 -10.65
CA MET A 600 42.54 17.40 -11.24
C MET A 600 42.87 18.57 -10.32
N VAL A 601 44.15 18.81 -10.06
CA VAL A 601 44.60 19.90 -9.19
C VAL A 601 44.84 21.17 -10.01
N ILE A 602 44.15 22.25 -9.64
CA ILE A 602 44.38 23.61 -10.13
C ILE A 602 45.47 24.24 -9.28
N GLY A 603 46.58 24.63 -9.93
CA GLY A 603 47.77 25.18 -9.27
C GLY A 603 47.56 26.56 -8.65
N ALA A 604 48.36 26.88 -7.64
CA ALA A 604 48.28 28.15 -6.90
C ALA A 604 48.56 29.41 -7.75
N ASP A 605 49.12 29.24 -8.94
CA ASP A 605 49.35 30.30 -9.93
C ASP A 605 48.10 30.66 -10.73
N GLN A 606 47.04 29.85 -10.67
CA GLN A 606 45.78 30.02 -11.41
C GLN A 606 44.69 30.75 -10.60
N GLY A 607 45.07 31.50 -9.56
CA GLY A 607 44.13 32.29 -8.76
C GLY A 607 43.32 31.46 -7.77
N THR A 608 44.00 30.65 -6.96
CA THR A 608 43.37 29.85 -5.89
C THR A 608 43.40 30.58 -4.55
N ALA A 609 42.47 30.22 -3.66
CA ALA A 609 42.48 30.61 -2.26
C ALA A 609 41.99 29.44 -1.39
N ALA A 610 42.76 29.11 -0.34
CA ALA A 610 42.38 28.07 0.61
C ALA A 610 42.15 28.67 2.01
N TYR A 611 41.08 28.23 2.66
CA TYR A 611 40.64 28.67 3.99
C TYR A 611 40.48 27.45 4.88
N GLN A 612 41.16 27.45 6.03
CA GLN A 612 41.18 26.32 6.93
C GLN A 612 40.71 26.72 8.33
N TRP A 613 39.69 26.03 8.83
CA TRP A 613 39.25 26.14 10.21
C TRP A 613 40.28 25.51 11.14
N GLN A 614 40.52 26.18 12.26
CA GLN A 614 41.38 25.71 13.33
C GLN A 614 40.51 25.20 14.49
N ALA A 615 41.09 24.37 15.35
CA ALA A 615 40.40 23.80 16.51
C ALA A 615 39.89 24.84 17.54
N ASP A 616 40.39 26.09 17.47
CA ASP A 616 39.90 27.20 18.30
C ASP A 616 38.72 27.97 17.65
N GLY A 617 38.23 27.50 16.50
CA GLY A 617 37.13 28.12 15.75
C GLY A 617 37.57 29.24 14.81
N THR A 618 38.85 29.64 14.80
CA THR A 618 39.34 30.67 13.87
C THR A 618 39.58 30.12 12.47
N VAL A 619 39.42 30.97 11.45
CA VAL A 619 39.67 30.61 10.05
C VAL A 619 40.98 31.23 9.57
N ARG A 620 41.89 30.39 9.07
CA ARG A 620 43.18 30.81 8.52
C ARG A 620 43.15 30.72 7.00
N ARG A 621 43.44 31.82 6.31
CA ARG A 621 43.76 31.80 4.88
C ARG A 621 45.18 31.26 4.67
N LEU A 622 45.32 30.21 3.87
CA LEU A 622 46.63 29.63 3.55
C LEU A 622 47.38 30.51 2.52
N PRO A 623 48.70 30.75 2.68
CA PRO A 623 49.48 31.53 1.73
C PRO A 623 49.56 30.85 0.36
N ASN A 624 49.53 31.64 -0.71
CA ASN A 624 49.73 31.16 -2.07
C ASN A 624 51.19 30.66 -2.21
N GLY A 625 51.43 29.36 -2.42
CA GLY A 625 52.79 28.86 -2.73
C GLY A 625 53.23 27.49 -2.20
N HIS A 626 52.38 26.73 -1.52
CA HIS A 626 52.69 25.34 -1.13
C HIS A 626 51.66 24.36 -1.71
N SER A 627 52.03 23.08 -1.80
CA SER A 627 51.16 21.96 -2.22
C SER A 627 49.82 21.85 -1.48
N GLU A 628 49.63 22.66 -0.43
CA GLU A 628 48.43 22.80 0.38
C GLU A 628 47.42 23.85 -0.15
N ALA A 629 47.76 24.62 -1.19
CA ALA A 629 46.94 25.71 -1.73
C ALA A 629 46.36 25.44 -3.15
N GLY A 630 46.51 24.21 -3.66
CA GLY A 630 45.82 23.78 -4.88
C GLY A 630 44.33 23.54 -4.60
N VAL A 631 43.50 23.69 -5.63
CA VAL A 631 42.07 23.33 -5.59
C VAL A 631 41.89 22.09 -6.44
N ALA A 632 41.44 21.00 -5.84
CA ALA A 632 41.07 19.81 -6.58
C ALA A 632 39.64 19.96 -7.11
N VAL A 633 39.45 19.71 -8.39
CA VAL A 633 38.12 19.66 -9.03
C VAL A 633 37.94 18.32 -9.72
N PRO A 634 36.70 17.84 -9.92
CA PRO A 634 36.45 16.56 -10.57
C PRO A 634 37.00 16.52 -12.00
N ASN A 635 37.40 15.34 -12.44
CA ASN A 635 37.82 15.17 -13.82
C ASN A 635 36.59 15.15 -14.73
N GLY A 636 36.49 16.06 -15.69
CA GLY A 636 35.31 16.11 -16.58
C GLY A 636 34.99 14.83 -17.38
N GLN A 637 35.87 13.82 -17.40
CA GLN A 637 35.55 12.50 -17.93
C GLN A 637 34.65 11.66 -17.01
N VAL A 638 34.61 11.92 -15.70
CA VAL A 638 33.80 11.13 -14.76
C VAL A 638 32.31 11.20 -15.09
N PHE A 639 31.84 12.39 -15.48
CA PHE A 639 30.47 12.66 -15.97
C PHE A 639 30.20 12.16 -17.40
N ARG A 640 31.07 11.31 -17.96
CA ARG A 640 30.88 10.71 -19.30
C ARG A 640 30.52 9.24 -19.23
N TRP A 641 29.65 8.89 -18.30
CA TRP A 641 29.12 7.54 -18.18
C TRP A 641 28.05 7.27 -19.24
N SER A 642 27.66 6.01 -19.40
CA SER A 642 26.51 5.59 -20.21
C SER A 642 25.98 4.26 -19.69
N TRP A 643 24.68 4.04 -19.82
CA TRP A 643 24.06 2.75 -19.52
C TRP A 643 23.15 2.29 -20.66
N SER A 644 23.00 0.98 -20.78
CA SER A 644 22.10 0.33 -21.74
C SER A 644 21.53 -0.93 -21.14
N SER A 645 20.32 -1.31 -21.49
CA SER A 645 19.69 -2.55 -21.04
C SER A 645 19.36 -3.49 -22.20
N SER A 646 19.15 -4.74 -21.82
CA SER A 646 18.52 -5.79 -22.62
C SER A 646 17.44 -6.44 -21.76
N THR A 647 16.66 -7.36 -22.33
CA THR A 647 15.68 -8.15 -21.56
C THR A 647 16.32 -9.15 -20.60
N GLN A 648 17.66 -9.22 -20.52
CA GLN A 648 18.40 -10.17 -19.69
C GLN A 648 19.24 -9.50 -18.61
N ASP A 649 19.68 -8.26 -18.84
CA ASP A 649 20.51 -7.49 -17.91
C ASP A 649 20.75 -6.06 -18.42
N PHE A 650 21.29 -5.21 -17.56
CA PHE A 650 21.86 -3.90 -17.88
C PHE A 650 23.38 -3.93 -18.05
N SER A 651 23.93 -2.85 -18.61
CA SER A 651 25.37 -2.62 -18.74
C SER A 651 25.68 -1.17 -18.42
N LEU A 652 26.59 -0.96 -17.48
CA LEU A 652 27.01 0.35 -17.01
C LEU A 652 28.47 0.60 -17.41
N THR A 653 28.69 1.68 -18.17
CA THR A 653 30.03 2.10 -18.58
C THR A 653 30.37 3.43 -17.91
N PRO A 654 31.21 3.43 -16.87
CA PRO A 654 31.62 4.67 -16.21
C PRO A 654 32.57 5.45 -17.11
N GLY A 655 32.51 6.78 -17.02
CA GLY A 655 33.46 7.64 -17.77
C GLY A 655 34.90 7.55 -17.25
N ARG A 656 35.07 7.00 -16.04
CA ARG A 656 36.33 6.65 -15.36
C ARG A 656 36.25 5.20 -14.86
N SER A 657 37.10 4.79 -13.92
CA SER A 657 36.99 3.47 -13.30
C SER A 657 35.99 3.51 -12.14
N PHE A 658 35.26 2.43 -11.96
CA PHE A 658 34.54 2.16 -10.71
C PHE A 658 35.50 2.16 -9.53
N LEU A 659 35.11 2.82 -8.45
CA LEU A 659 35.65 2.60 -7.11
C LEU A 659 34.94 1.41 -6.45
N ARG A 660 33.64 1.27 -6.71
CA ARG A 660 32.78 0.16 -6.31
C ARG A 660 31.85 -0.22 -7.44
N SER A 661 31.48 -1.49 -7.48
CA SER A 661 30.62 -2.07 -8.52
C SER A 661 29.88 -3.26 -7.95
N ASP A 662 29.31 -3.06 -6.77
CA ASP A 662 28.60 -4.08 -6.03
C ASP A 662 27.16 -4.07 -6.51
N ARG A 663 26.72 -5.17 -7.11
CA ARG A 663 25.33 -5.28 -7.60
C ARG A 663 24.34 -5.40 -6.45
N LEU A 664 24.79 -5.90 -5.31
CA LEU A 664 23.99 -6.15 -4.13
C LEU A 664 24.83 -5.84 -2.89
N VAL A 665 24.34 -4.96 -2.02
CA VAL A 665 24.99 -4.59 -0.76
C VAL A 665 24.06 -4.65 0.46
N GLY A 666 22.75 -4.68 0.26
CA GLY A 666 21.73 -4.65 1.30
C GLY A 666 20.74 -5.82 1.26
N ALA A 667 19.73 -5.69 2.12
CA ALA A 667 18.48 -6.44 2.13
C ALA A 667 17.39 -5.52 2.71
N GLY A 668 17.00 -4.53 1.90
CA GLY A 668 15.99 -3.52 2.20
C GLY A 668 14.59 -3.91 1.76
N THR A 669 13.58 -3.09 2.07
CA THR A 669 12.27 -3.11 1.42
C THR A 669 12.10 -1.79 0.69
N ASP A 670 12.27 -1.83 -0.62
CA ASP A 670 12.47 -0.61 -1.39
C ASP A 670 11.18 -0.11 -2.06
N TYR A 671 11.14 1.19 -2.34
CA TYR A 671 10.16 1.84 -3.19
C TYR A 671 10.86 2.44 -4.40
N LEU A 672 10.58 1.94 -5.60
CA LEU A 672 11.13 2.48 -6.84
C LEU A 672 10.00 3.01 -7.72
N ASP A 673 10.11 4.26 -8.14
CA ASP A 673 9.20 4.90 -9.10
C ASP A 673 10.00 5.43 -10.29
N GLY A 674 9.81 4.81 -11.46
CA GLY A 674 10.46 5.23 -12.70
C GLY A 674 10.00 6.63 -13.13
N GLY A 675 8.72 6.93 -12.92
CA GLY A 675 8.11 8.17 -13.37
C GLY A 675 7.76 8.15 -14.85
N ALA A 676 8.25 9.11 -15.64
CA ALA A 676 7.93 9.21 -17.07
C ALA A 676 9.17 8.84 -17.89
N GLY A 677 9.12 7.78 -18.70
CA GLY A 677 10.33 7.28 -19.31
C GLY A 677 10.19 5.84 -19.80
N ASP A 678 11.21 5.34 -20.51
CA ASP A 678 11.31 3.89 -20.73
C ASP A 678 12.30 3.33 -19.69
N ASP A 679 11.84 3.07 -18.48
CA ASP A 679 12.72 2.87 -17.33
C ASP A 679 13.15 1.41 -17.16
N TRP A 680 14.28 1.20 -16.48
CA TRP A 680 14.75 -0.14 -16.10
C TRP A 680 14.98 -0.18 -14.59
N MET A 681 14.29 -1.10 -13.92
CA MET A 681 14.28 -1.17 -12.47
C MET A 681 14.40 -2.61 -11.96
N ALA A 682 15.13 -2.76 -10.85
CA ALA A 682 15.18 -3.97 -10.06
C ALA A 682 15.11 -3.59 -8.57
N GLY A 683 14.16 -4.13 -7.83
CA GLY A 683 14.10 -3.95 -6.37
C GLY A 683 15.28 -4.64 -5.70
N GLN A 684 15.58 -5.85 -6.19
CA GLN A 684 16.68 -6.71 -5.77
C GLN A 684 16.31 -7.54 -4.54
N THR A 685 16.67 -7.17 -3.33
CA THR A 685 16.49 -8.08 -2.19
C THR A 685 15.49 -7.56 -1.19
N GLY A 686 14.62 -8.44 -0.71
CA GLY A 686 13.54 -8.07 0.21
C GLY A 686 12.22 -7.82 -0.52
N ASP A 687 11.24 -7.29 0.20
CA ASP A 687 9.86 -7.19 -0.29
C ASP A 687 9.64 -5.82 -0.97
N ASP A 688 9.88 -5.72 -2.27
CA ASP A 688 9.95 -4.41 -2.94
C ASP A 688 8.64 -3.94 -3.56
N GLU A 689 8.48 -2.62 -3.74
CA GLU A 689 7.39 -2.02 -4.49
C GLU A 689 7.91 -1.16 -5.65
N LEU A 690 7.56 -1.55 -6.88
CA LEU A 690 8.05 -0.89 -8.08
C LEU A 690 6.88 -0.34 -8.92
N HIS A 691 6.99 0.94 -9.30
CA HIS A 691 6.05 1.66 -10.15
C HIS A 691 6.75 2.10 -11.44
N GLY A 692 6.32 1.53 -12.57
CA GLY A 692 6.88 1.87 -13.89
C GLY A 692 6.52 3.28 -14.35
N GLY A 693 5.30 3.71 -14.04
CA GLY A 693 4.81 5.03 -14.44
C GLY A 693 4.40 5.11 -15.92
N GLU A 694 4.77 6.18 -16.62
CA GLU A 694 4.44 6.40 -18.03
C GLU A 694 5.58 5.95 -18.95
N GLY A 695 5.34 4.97 -19.83
CA GLY A 695 6.28 4.57 -20.88
C GLY A 695 6.48 3.07 -20.96
N ASN A 696 7.54 2.57 -21.60
CA ASN A 696 7.79 1.13 -21.74
C ASN A 696 8.87 0.67 -20.76
N ASP A 697 8.41 0.31 -19.56
CA ASP A 697 9.29 0.00 -18.45
C ASP A 697 9.65 -1.48 -18.39
N VAL A 698 10.82 -1.76 -17.82
CA VAL A 698 11.27 -3.10 -17.49
C VAL A 698 11.43 -3.18 -15.97
N LEU A 699 10.58 -3.99 -15.33
CA LEU A 699 10.56 -4.16 -13.89
C LEU A 699 10.93 -5.59 -13.51
N TYR A 700 11.88 -5.73 -12.60
CA TYR A 700 12.18 -6.97 -11.87
C TYR A 700 11.90 -6.68 -10.39
N GLY A 701 11.10 -7.52 -9.73
CA GLY A 701 10.87 -7.37 -8.30
C GLY A 701 12.19 -7.62 -7.56
N ASP A 702 12.64 -8.87 -7.65
CA ASP A 702 14.04 -9.23 -7.44
C ASP A 702 15.00 -8.60 -8.52
N ASP A 703 15.93 -9.39 -9.06
CA ASP A 703 16.89 -8.99 -10.07
C ASP A 703 16.71 -9.79 -11.39
N ALA A 704 17.12 -9.21 -12.52
CA ALA A 704 17.17 -9.87 -13.84
C ALA A 704 18.15 -11.05 -13.88
N VAL A 705 19.11 -11.09 -12.95
CA VAL A 705 20.07 -12.17 -12.79
C VAL A 705 19.84 -12.92 -11.48
N ALA A 706 20.24 -14.19 -11.43
CA ALA A 706 20.03 -15.02 -10.25
C ALA A 706 20.75 -14.44 -9.02
N MET A 707 20.00 -14.29 -7.93
CA MET A 707 20.46 -13.77 -6.63
C MET A 707 20.93 -14.90 -5.70
N PRO A 708 21.63 -14.56 -4.59
CA PRO A 708 21.91 -15.54 -3.53
C PRO A 708 20.61 -16.13 -2.95
N GLU A 709 20.63 -17.43 -2.62
CA GLU A 709 19.48 -18.15 -2.04
C GLU A 709 19.02 -17.49 -0.73
N GLY A 710 17.72 -17.20 -0.60
CA GLY A 710 17.12 -16.57 0.57
C GLY A 710 17.21 -15.04 0.58
N SER A 711 17.57 -14.44 -0.56
CA SER A 711 17.50 -12.98 -0.75
C SER A 711 16.23 -12.57 -1.52
N GLU A 712 15.40 -13.54 -1.90
CA GLU A 712 14.13 -13.32 -2.59
C GLU A 712 13.08 -12.73 -1.64
N GLY A 713 12.22 -11.86 -2.15
CA GLY A 713 11.07 -11.33 -1.41
C GLY A 713 9.76 -11.35 -2.19
N ASN A 714 8.72 -10.79 -1.57
CA ASN A 714 7.37 -10.70 -2.12
C ASN A 714 7.13 -9.31 -2.72
N ASP A 715 7.49 -9.16 -3.99
CA ASP A 715 7.47 -7.87 -4.65
C ASP A 715 6.09 -7.49 -5.22
N ARG A 716 5.80 -6.18 -5.24
CA ARG A 716 4.63 -5.59 -5.88
C ARG A 716 5.07 -4.76 -7.08
N LEU A 717 4.67 -5.20 -8.28
CA LEU A 717 5.02 -4.51 -9.53
C LEU A 717 3.79 -3.87 -10.15
N PHE A 718 3.85 -2.55 -10.30
CA PHE A 718 2.85 -1.71 -10.95
C PHE A 718 3.40 -1.19 -12.27
N ALA A 719 3.13 -1.89 -13.37
CA ALA A 719 3.67 -1.57 -14.69
C ALA A 719 3.16 -0.24 -15.31
N GLY A 720 2.26 0.48 -14.64
CA GLY A 720 1.81 1.80 -15.09
C GLY A 720 1.14 1.83 -16.48
N ALA A 721 1.23 2.98 -17.13
CA ALA A 721 0.68 3.24 -18.46
C ALA A 721 1.73 2.91 -19.54
N GLY A 722 1.94 1.61 -19.78
CA GLY A 722 3.00 1.11 -20.66
C GLY A 722 2.64 -0.16 -21.44
N ARG A 723 3.59 -0.72 -22.19
CA ARG A 723 3.42 -1.98 -22.96
C ARG A 723 4.27 -3.13 -22.50
#